data_AF-A0A399DSK8-F1
#
_entry.id   AF-A0A399DSK8-F1
#
_cell.length_a   1.000
_cell.length_b   1.000
_cell.length_c   1.000
_cell.angle_alpha   90.00
_cell.angle_beta   90.00
_cell.angle_gamma   90.00
#
_symmetry.space_group_name_H-M   'P 1'
#
loop_
_entity.id
_entity.type
_entity.pdbx_description
1 polymer ?
#
loop_
_entity_poly.entity_id
_entity_poly.type
_entity_poly.pdbx_seq_one_letter_code
_entity_poly.pdbx_strand_id
1 'polypeptide(L)'
;MKPRVCLRAHKHASDPHPHTSKRLYRSLLIPALLISAGAAVLGWGEIFQLFGFMLLVGALGAGYGLLPSLFTALALAALNFWLNHPSAASSLWVLLALGATALISAGVRKALQQQQETPHQLALLSHALQALLAANRREQLLTAIPRLLEPLGVQVGVWGLQHRELRLHYISDPRETETLEQVAMQAHAQGAAVYTRCGQSLHSCAAIPLYERNRMAAVVCLKRRRAFGPRARDYLEQFAQAASSRLTSIIEQAEAHLMHQLSISLVAADSVTALAERALALLTSALGIQHGIILQQQGSRMRILARLDVQQPPDDCWQALISDSQGPFWTVYRTGQPIFIDQLEQNLSIQSIAVHPIGVSDRPRARVLLGLAHPQPYPWLPCTQDLLAMACRSIGLALEGAIARQRLERVLELSHKAALEDSESLYQQVLTSAVELIPGAEAGSLLVRKGERFHFQAVVGYDLESLQGLSFSEQDHLKWYGQHPAGWYAGEPRLLSSEQASIQERSASSSSGQTNLIAHTRCIQSNLAVPVLYQGSVLALLNLDNFHDPWAFGSDSLEVARFFATPVAALLHQAHTRQSLAEAALSDALTGLANRRAFNKFFDEELARSRRYQQAFALLVLDLQGFKTINDQLGHASGDEALVQVAQALQKTSRKSDGLFRLGGDEFAAILPRTTTDRAIHVARRYAKAIQAIRIGGIPLGVNIGLAVYPQDGTSKENLLHLADQRMYAAKAQGVSVLSQDNPASYKTLSLAIP
;
A
#
# COMPACT_ATOMS: atom_id res chain seq x y z
N MET A 1 10.54 -22.52 -30.50
CA MET A 1 11.34 -23.75 -30.50
C MET A 1 10.53 -24.87 -29.85
N LYS A 2 10.11 -25.87 -30.61
CA LYS A 2 9.43 -27.09 -30.13
C LYS A 2 10.46 -28.23 -30.17
N PRO A 3 10.60 -29.09 -29.14
CA PRO A 3 11.20 -30.38 -29.34
C PRO A 3 10.10 -31.38 -29.75
N ARG A 4 10.24 -31.92 -30.96
CA ARG A 4 9.62 -33.18 -31.38
C ARG A 4 10.33 -34.31 -30.62
N VAL A 5 9.60 -35.14 -29.91
CA VAL A 5 10.10 -36.45 -29.45
C VAL A 5 9.28 -37.54 -30.10
N CYS A 6 10.00 -38.41 -30.81
CA CYS A 6 9.52 -39.49 -31.64
C CYS A 6 8.68 -40.51 -30.87
N LEU A 7 7.48 -40.78 -31.40
CA LEU A 7 6.80 -42.05 -31.24
C LEU A 7 7.63 -43.15 -31.93
N ARG A 8 8.23 -44.05 -31.14
CA ARG A 8 8.65 -45.37 -31.62
C ARG A 8 7.96 -46.43 -30.78
N ALA A 9 7.22 -47.27 -31.49
CA ALA A 9 6.39 -48.34 -30.99
C ALA A 9 7.20 -49.36 -30.17
N HIS A 10 6.77 -49.61 -28.93
CA HIS A 10 7.02 -50.88 -28.25
C HIS A 10 5.75 -51.75 -28.36
N LYS A 11 5.62 -52.41 -29.51
CA LYS A 11 4.89 -53.68 -29.62
C LYS A 11 5.82 -54.76 -29.04
N HIS A 12 5.59 -55.14 -27.79
CA HIS A 12 5.81 -56.48 -27.20
C HIS A 12 5.73 -56.38 -25.68
N ALA A 13 4.51 -56.26 -25.16
CA ALA A 13 4.18 -56.81 -23.86
C ALA A 13 3.28 -58.01 -24.15
N SER A 14 3.93 -59.15 -24.30
CA SER A 14 3.33 -60.47 -24.41
C SER A 14 2.30 -60.68 -23.30
N ASP A 15 1.12 -61.17 -23.68
CA ASP A 15 0.16 -61.82 -22.78
C ASP A 15 0.89 -62.65 -21.72
N PRO A 16 0.50 -62.58 -20.44
CA PRO A 16 0.95 -63.56 -19.46
C PRO A 16 0.25 -64.88 -19.81
N HIS A 17 0.86 -65.64 -20.72
CA HIS A 17 0.43 -66.98 -21.04
C HIS A 17 0.29 -67.83 -19.75
N PRO A 18 -0.74 -68.68 -19.64
CA PRO A 18 -0.93 -69.61 -18.51
C PRO A 18 0.14 -70.72 -18.41
N HIS A 19 1.28 -70.55 -19.09
CA HIS A 19 2.34 -71.54 -19.24
C HIS A 19 3.52 -71.36 -18.26
N THR A 20 3.65 -70.23 -17.56
CA THR A 20 4.77 -69.97 -16.65
C THR A 20 4.67 -70.78 -15.35
N SER A 21 3.47 -70.96 -14.79
CA SER A 21 3.28 -71.81 -13.59
C SER A 21 3.55 -73.28 -13.89
N LYS A 22 3.05 -73.82 -15.01
CA LYS A 22 3.30 -75.21 -15.44
C LYS A 22 4.79 -75.50 -15.68
N ARG A 23 5.60 -74.51 -16.07
CA ARG A 23 7.06 -74.66 -16.21
C ARG A 23 7.76 -74.79 -14.86
N LEU A 24 7.37 -73.99 -13.87
CA LEU A 24 7.95 -74.04 -12.52
C LEU A 24 7.64 -75.38 -11.81
N TYR A 25 6.44 -75.93 -12.00
CA TYR A 25 6.07 -77.24 -11.45
C TYR A 25 6.81 -78.40 -12.13
N ARG A 26 7.00 -78.34 -13.46
CA ARG A 26 7.80 -79.33 -14.19
C ARG A 26 9.27 -79.34 -13.76
N SER A 27 9.85 -78.20 -13.40
CA SER A 27 11.22 -78.14 -12.88
C SER A 27 11.40 -78.71 -11.48
N LEU A 28 10.35 -78.80 -10.66
CA LEU A 28 10.40 -79.40 -9.32
C LEU A 28 10.07 -80.91 -9.32
N LEU A 29 9.36 -81.37 -10.35
CA LEU A 29 8.97 -82.78 -10.52
C LEU A 29 10.18 -83.70 -10.75
N ILE A 30 11.15 -83.24 -11.55
CA ILE A 30 12.35 -84.02 -11.90
C ILE A 30 13.27 -84.24 -10.69
N PRO A 31 13.64 -83.19 -9.90
CA PRO A 31 14.39 -83.37 -8.66
C PRO A 31 13.68 -84.27 -7.65
N ALA A 32 12.36 -84.15 -7.48
CA ALA A 32 11.60 -84.96 -6.53
C ALA A 32 11.62 -86.46 -6.90
N LEU A 33 11.49 -86.78 -8.20
CA LEU A 33 11.62 -88.14 -8.73
C LEU A 33 13.03 -88.71 -8.58
N LEU A 34 14.05 -87.87 -8.81
CA LEU A 34 15.46 -88.27 -8.65
C LEU A 34 15.83 -88.52 -7.18
N ILE A 35 15.31 -87.71 -6.26
CA ILE A 35 15.52 -87.90 -4.82
C ILE A 35 14.83 -89.19 -4.35
N SER A 36 13.60 -89.48 -4.81
CA SER A 36 12.90 -90.71 -4.42
C SER A 36 13.56 -91.96 -5.01
N ALA A 37 13.99 -91.91 -6.28
CA ALA A 37 14.66 -93.03 -6.93
C ALA A 37 16.06 -93.27 -6.36
N GLY A 38 16.82 -92.20 -6.08
CA GLY A 38 18.15 -92.29 -5.47
C GLY A 38 18.12 -92.87 -4.06
N ALA A 39 17.14 -92.47 -3.24
CA ALA A 39 16.97 -93.02 -1.89
C ALA A 39 16.61 -94.51 -1.90
N ALA A 40 15.90 -95.00 -2.93
CA ALA A 40 15.58 -96.43 -3.08
C ALA A 40 16.78 -97.28 -3.49
N VAL A 41 17.65 -96.77 -4.36
CA VAL A 41 18.83 -97.51 -4.86
C VAL A 41 19.96 -97.54 -3.82
N LEU A 42 20.11 -96.50 -3.00
CA LEU A 42 21.21 -96.36 -2.04
C LEU A 42 20.92 -96.95 -0.65
N GLY A 43 19.75 -97.56 -0.43
CA GLY A 43 19.38 -98.17 0.85
C GLY A 43 19.21 -97.15 1.99
N TRP A 44 18.94 -95.89 1.67
CA TRP A 44 18.72 -94.85 2.68
C TRP A 44 17.37 -95.07 3.37
N GLY A 45 17.33 -94.92 4.70
CA GLY A 45 16.19 -95.27 5.54
C GLY A 45 14.86 -94.63 5.11
N GLU A 46 13.75 -95.26 5.51
CA GLU A 46 12.35 -94.98 5.08
C GLU A 46 11.96 -93.48 5.05
N ILE A 47 12.60 -92.65 5.86
CA ILE A 47 12.37 -91.21 5.98
C ILE A 47 12.71 -90.44 4.68
N PHE A 48 13.77 -90.81 3.95
CA PHE A 48 14.19 -90.06 2.75
C PHE A 48 13.30 -90.35 1.54
N GLN A 49 12.80 -91.59 1.40
CA GLN A 49 11.82 -91.95 0.38
C GLN A 49 10.49 -91.21 0.61
N LEU A 50 10.09 -91.05 1.88
CA LEU A 50 8.90 -90.30 2.26
C LEU A 50 8.97 -88.84 1.83
N PHE A 51 10.13 -88.20 2.02
CA PHE A 51 10.33 -86.79 1.64
C PHE A 51 10.21 -86.60 0.12
N GLY A 52 10.78 -87.52 -0.66
CA GLY A 52 10.62 -87.54 -2.12
C GLY A 52 9.16 -87.70 -2.56
N PHE A 53 8.40 -88.60 -1.92
CA PHE A 53 6.98 -88.80 -2.23
C PHE A 53 6.11 -87.60 -1.85
N MET A 54 6.33 -87.00 -0.67
CA MET A 54 5.62 -85.79 -0.27
C MET A 54 5.86 -84.62 -1.24
N LEU A 55 7.10 -84.45 -1.71
CA LEU A 55 7.43 -83.44 -2.71
C LEU A 55 6.77 -83.71 -4.06
N LEU A 56 6.78 -84.96 -4.54
CA LEU A 56 6.16 -85.35 -5.81
C LEU A 56 4.64 -85.15 -5.79
N VAL A 57 3.96 -85.61 -4.74
CA VAL A 57 2.51 -85.46 -4.58
C VAL A 57 2.15 -83.97 -4.38
N GLY A 58 2.95 -83.22 -3.63
CA GLY A 58 2.78 -81.78 -3.47
C GLY A 58 2.92 -81.00 -4.78
N ALA A 59 3.94 -81.31 -5.59
CA ALA A 59 4.16 -80.68 -6.90
C ALA A 59 3.02 -81.00 -7.89
N LEU A 60 2.55 -82.25 -7.92
CA LEU A 60 1.43 -82.65 -8.76
C LEU A 60 0.10 -82.04 -8.31
N GLY A 61 -0.15 -81.97 -6.99
CA GLY A 61 -1.33 -81.33 -6.43
C GLY A 61 -1.40 -79.84 -6.71
N ALA A 62 -0.25 -79.17 -6.67
CA ALA A 62 -0.15 -77.75 -7.01
C ALA A 62 -0.29 -77.47 -8.52
N GLY A 63 0.18 -78.38 -9.39
CA GLY A 63 0.15 -78.19 -10.85
C GLY A 63 -1.12 -78.69 -11.56
N TYR A 64 -1.71 -79.79 -11.09
CA TYR A 64 -2.78 -80.52 -11.78
C TYR A 64 -4.07 -80.71 -10.94
N GLY A 65 -4.06 -80.27 -9.68
CA GLY A 65 -5.23 -80.28 -8.81
C GLY A 65 -5.35 -81.52 -7.92
N LEU A 66 -6.42 -81.56 -7.13
CA LEU A 66 -6.56 -82.47 -5.98
C LEU A 66 -6.77 -83.93 -6.40
N LEU A 67 -7.54 -84.17 -7.46
CA LEU A 67 -7.85 -85.53 -7.95
C LEU A 67 -6.59 -86.27 -8.43
N PRO A 68 -5.73 -85.68 -9.30
CA PRO A 68 -4.48 -86.31 -9.71
C PRO A 68 -3.50 -86.54 -8.56
N SER A 69 -3.39 -85.60 -7.61
CA SER A 69 -2.53 -85.79 -6.44
C SER A 69 -3.02 -86.91 -5.53
N LEU A 70 -4.34 -87.02 -5.32
CA LEU A 70 -4.92 -88.08 -4.49
C LEU A 70 -4.68 -89.45 -5.12
N PHE A 71 -4.88 -89.56 -6.43
CA PHE A 71 -4.63 -90.78 -7.19
C PHE A 71 -3.15 -91.19 -7.14
N THR A 72 -2.24 -90.22 -7.29
CA THR A 72 -0.79 -90.49 -7.22
C THR A 72 -0.36 -90.89 -5.81
N ALA A 73 -0.90 -90.26 -4.77
CA ALA A 73 -0.65 -90.62 -3.38
C ALA A 73 -1.14 -92.04 -3.07
N LEU A 74 -2.34 -92.41 -3.53
CA LEU A 74 -2.89 -93.77 -3.39
C LEU A 74 -2.07 -94.81 -4.15
N ALA A 75 -1.65 -94.52 -5.38
CA ALA A 75 -0.83 -95.42 -6.18
C ALA A 75 0.55 -95.66 -5.54
N LEU A 76 1.19 -94.61 -5.02
CA LEU A 76 2.47 -94.71 -4.31
C LEU A 76 2.34 -95.43 -2.98
N ALA A 77 1.24 -95.24 -2.26
CA ALA A 77 0.95 -95.98 -1.04
C ALA A 77 0.78 -97.48 -1.31
N ALA A 78 0.06 -97.85 -2.39
CA ALA A 78 -0.09 -99.22 -2.81
C ALA A 78 1.24 -99.85 -3.24
N LEU A 79 2.09 -99.09 -3.96
CA LEU A 79 3.41 -99.55 -4.38
C LEU A 79 4.34 -99.78 -3.18
N ASN A 80 4.35 -98.88 -2.20
CA ASN A 80 5.16 -99.01 -0.99
C ASN A 80 4.70 -100.20 -0.13
N PHE A 81 3.38 -100.42 -0.02
CA PHE A 81 2.79 -101.57 0.66
C PHE A 81 3.25 -102.90 0.03
N TRP A 82 3.40 -102.93 -1.30
CA TRP A 82 3.85 -104.13 -2.02
C TRP A 82 5.36 -104.40 -1.85
N LEU A 83 6.18 -103.35 -1.76
CA LEU A 83 7.64 -103.49 -1.73
C LEU A 83 8.23 -103.75 -0.34
N ASN A 84 7.67 -103.16 0.73
CA ASN A 84 8.37 -103.09 2.03
C ASN A 84 7.78 -103.99 3.14
N HIS A 85 6.78 -104.82 2.84
CA HIS A 85 5.98 -105.61 3.81
C HIS A 85 5.27 -104.75 4.90
N PRO A 86 4.08 -105.16 5.37
CA PRO A 86 3.24 -104.28 6.19
C PRO A 86 3.78 -104.12 7.61
N SER A 87 4.32 -102.94 7.94
CA SER A 87 4.45 -102.46 9.32
C SER A 87 3.35 -101.42 9.61
N ALA A 88 2.80 -101.42 10.83
CA ALA A 88 1.74 -100.47 11.23
C ALA A 88 2.17 -98.99 11.14
N ALA A 89 3.49 -98.73 11.10
CA ALA A 89 4.02 -97.39 10.90
C ALA A 89 3.78 -96.89 9.46
N SER A 90 3.95 -97.74 8.45
CA SER A 90 3.91 -97.35 7.04
C SER A 90 2.56 -96.78 6.57
N SER A 91 1.44 -97.24 7.14
CA SER A 91 0.08 -96.79 6.83
C SER A 91 -0.31 -95.46 7.50
N LEU A 92 0.22 -95.17 8.70
CA LEU A 92 0.00 -93.89 9.39
C LEU A 92 0.68 -92.72 8.64
N TRP A 93 1.85 -92.99 8.05
CA TRP A 93 2.61 -91.98 7.31
C TRP A 93 1.96 -91.57 5.98
N VAL A 94 1.27 -92.49 5.31
CA VAL A 94 0.49 -92.20 4.09
C VAL A 94 -0.70 -91.28 4.37
N LEU A 95 -1.39 -91.49 5.50
CA LEU A 95 -2.49 -90.64 5.94
C LEU A 95 -2.02 -89.22 6.28
N LEU A 96 -0.84 -89.08 6.90
CA LEU A 96 -0.22 -87.77 7.16
C LEU A 96 0.16 -87.04 5.86
N ALA A 97 0.68 -87.76 4.86
CA ALA A 97 0.99 -87.18 3.54
C ALA A 97 -0.28 -86.75 2.77
N LEU A 98 -1.36 -87.53 2.85
CA LEU A 98 -2.68 -87.16 2.31
C LEU A 98 -3.29 -85.94 3.02
N GLY A 99 -3.15 -85.85 4.35
CA GLY A 99 -3.60 -84.70 5.14
C GLY A 99 -2.82 -83.42 4.82
N ALA A 100 -1.50 -83.51 4.69
CA ALA A 100 -0.64 -82.38 4.33
C ALA A 100 -0.93 -81.84 2.91
N THR A 101 -1.22 -82.72 1.95
CA THR A 101 -1.53 -82.33 0.57
C THR A 101 -2.90 -81.64 0.44
N ALA A 102 -3.89 -82.04 1.26
CA ALA A 102 -5.16 -81.34 1.34
C ALA A 102 -5.02 -79.93 1.94
N LEU A 103 -4.23 -79.77 3.01
CA LEU A 103 -4.00 -78.48 3.66
C LEU A 103 -3.17 -77.51 2.80
N ILE A 104 -2.08 -77.99 2.21
CA ILE A 104 -1.18 -77.16 1.39
C ILE A 104 -1.84 -76.76 0.07
N SER A 105 -2.56 -77.68 -0.60
CA SER A 105 -3.22 -77.36 -1.88
C SER A 105 -4.42 -76.41 -1.75
N ALA A 106 -5.07 -76.37 -0.58
CA ALA A 106 -6.11 -75.40 -0.26
C ALA A 106 -5.51 -74.02 0.07
N GLY A 107 -4.46 -73.98 0.89
CA GLY A 107 -3.75 -72.74 1.26
C GLY A 107 -3.11 -72.05 0.04
N VAL A 108 -2.46 -72.82 -0.83
CA VAL A 108 -1.79 -72.30 -2.04
C VAL A 108 -2.79 -71.85 -3.11
N ARG A 109 -3.94 -72.53 -3.28
CA ARG A 109 -5.02 -72.04 -4.16
C ARG A 109 -5.60 -70.71 -3.70
N LYS A 110 -5.80 -70.54 -2.39
CA LYS A 110 -6.27 -69.29 -1.80
C LYS A 110 -5.26 -68.15 -1.99
N ALA A 111 -3.97 -68.45 -1.85
CA ALA A 111 -2.88 -67.50 -2.09
C ALA A 111 -2.73 -67.10 -3.57
N LEU A 112 -2.92 -68.04 -4.50
CA LEU A 112 -2.82 -67.78 -5.95
C LEU A 112 -4.05 -67.08 -6.53
N GLN A 113 -5.27 -67.39 -6.05
CA GLN A 113 -6.47 -66.61 -6.40
C GLN A 113 -6.33 -65.15 -5.92
N GLN A 114 -5.70 -64.93 -4.76
CA GLN A 114 -5.37 -63.58 -4.28
C GLN A 114 -4.29 -62.86 -5.12
N GLN A 115 -3.47 -63.59 -5.88
CA GLN A 115 -2.38 -63.03 -6.71
C GLN A 115 -2.83 -62.63 -8.13
N GLN A 116 -3.94 -63.19 -8.63
CA GLN A 116 -4.45 -62.91 -9.99
C GLN A 116 -5.40 -61.70 -10.08
N GLU A 117 -6.12 -61.35 -9.00
CA GLU A 117 -6.98 -60.15 -8.99
C GLU A 117 -6.20 -58.82 -8.83
N THR A 118 -4.95 -58.87 -8.36
CA THR A 118 -4.16 -57.70 -7.94
C THR A 118 -3.60 -56.83 -9.07
N PRO A 119 -2.99 -57.36 -10.16
CA PRO A 119 -2.28 -56.51 -11.13
C PRO A 119 -3.20 -55.67 -12.00
N HIS A 120 -4.40 -56.16 -12.34
CA HIS A 120 -5.36 -55.40 -13.15
C HIS A 120 -5.97 -54.23 -12.35
N GLN A 121 -6.30 -54.45 -11.08
CA GLN A 121 -6.79 -53.39 -10.19
C GLN A 121 -5.69 -52.36 -9.88
N LEU A 122 -4.44 -52.80 -9.67
CA LEU A 122 -3.27 -51.90 -9.51
C LEU A 122 -2.99 -51.06 -10.77
N ALA A 123 -3.11 -51.65 -11.96
CA ALA A 123 -2.94 -50.92 -13.22
C ALA A 123 -4.03 -49.86 -13.42
N LEU A 124 -5.29 -50.22 -13.19
CA LEU A 124 -6.43 -49.29 -13.25
C LEU A 124 -6.31 -48.15 -12.23
N LEU A 125 -5.85 -48.44 -11.01
CA LEU A 125 -5.59 -47.43 -9.97
C LEU A 125 -4.39 -46.54 -10.30
N SER A 126 -3.30 -47.08 -10.85
CA SER A 126 -2.16 -46.27 -11.29
C SER A 126 -2.57 -45.29 -12.39
N HIS A 127 -3.44 -45.73 -13.31
CA HIS A 127 -4.00 -44.89 -14.35
C HIS A 127 -4.96 -43.84 -13.78
N ALA A 128 -5.80 -44.22 -12.81
CA ALA A 128 -6.68 -43.29 -12.10
C ALA A 128 -5.90 -42.22 -11.33
N LEU A 129 -4.83 -42.60 -10.61
CA LEU A 129 -3.96 -41.67 -9.90
C LEU A 129 -3.23 -40.72 -10.86
N GLN A 130 -2.75 -41.20 -12.02
CA GLN A 130 -2.17 -40.35 -13.07
C GLN A 130 -3.19 -39.38 -13.67
N ALA A 131 -4.43 -39.83 -13.88
CA ALA A 131 -5.50 -38.98 -14.40
C ALA A 131 -5.94 -37.90 -13.41
N LEU A 132 -5.94 -38.18 -12.09
CA LEU A 132 -6.18 -37.17 -11.06
C LEU A 132 -5.15 -36.03 -11.14
N LEU A 133 -3.87 -36.36 -11.37
CA LEU A 133 -2.81 -35.36 -11.51
C LEU A 133 -2.98 -34.42 -12.72
N ALA A 134 -3.74 -34.82 -13.74
CA ALA A 134 -3.95 -34.02 -14.95
C ALA A 134 -5.00 -32.89 -14.77
N ALA A 135 -5.88 -32.99 -13.76
CA ALA A 135 -6.91 -31.99 -13.54
C ALA A 135 -6.32 -30.71 -12.92
N ASN A 136 -6.62 -29.54 -13.48
CA ASN A 136 -6.09 -28.24 -13.04
C ASN A 136 -7.14 -27.33 -12.39
N ARG A 137 -8.39 -27.79 -12.29
CA ARG A 137 -9.49 -27.08 -11.63
C ARG A 137 -10.27 -28.04 -10.74
N ARG A 138 -10.84 -27.53 -9.65
CA ARG A 138 -11.67 -28.30 -8.72
C ARG A 138 -12.79 -29.07 -9.43
N GLU A 139 -13.58 -28.39 -10.25
CA GLU A 139 -14.69 -29.01 -10.99
C GLU A 139 -14.22 -30.09 -11.96
N GLN A 140 -13.09 -29.88 -12.64
CA GLN A 140 -12.50 -30.91 -13.52
C GLN A 140 -12.12 -32.16 -12.75
N LEU A 141 -11.60 -32.02 -11.53
CA LEU A 141 -11.26 -33.16 -10.68
C LEU A 141 -12.52 -33.87 -10.19
N LEU A 142 -13.50 -33.12 -9.68
CA LEU A 142 -14.76 -33.69 -9.17
C LEU A 142 -15.57 -34.40 -10.26
N THR A 143 -15.56 -33.88 -11.50
CA THR A 143 -16.18 -34.53 -12.66
C THR A 143 -15.36 -35.69 -13.24
N ALA A 144 -14.05 -35.73 -13.00
CA ALA A 144 -13.21 -36.84 -13.43
C ALA A 144 -13.36 -38.07 -12.52
N ILE A 145 -13.52 -37.88 -11.20
CA ILE A 145 -13.59 -38.96 -10.22
C ILE A 145 -14.56 -40.10 -10.61
N PRO A 146 -15.81 -39.84 -11.04
CA PRO A 146 -16.71 -40.91 -11.45
C PRO A 146 -16.17 -41.76 -12.60
N ARG A 147 -15.62 -41.12 -13.63
CA ARG A 147 -15.04 -41.81 -14.80
C ARG A 147 -13.85 -42.69 -14.43
N LEU A 148 -13.14 -42.35 -13.36
CA LEU A 148 -11.98 -43.11 -12.88
C LEU A 148 -12.38 -44.32 -12.02
N LEU A 149 -13.55 -44.27 -11.38
CA LEU A 149 -14.03 -45.31 -10.48
C LEU A 149 -15.04 -46.27 -11.14
N GLU A 150 -15.80 -45.83 -12.14
CA GLU A 150 -16.75 -46.66 -12.90
C GLU A 150 -16.14 -47.96 -13.49
N PRO A 151 -14.89 -47.98 -14.01
CA PRO A 151 -14.25 -49.21 -14.49
C PRO A 151 -14.06 -50.29 -13.42
N LEU A 152 -14.19 -49.95 -12.13
CA LEU A 152 -14.16 -50.90 -11.02
C LEU A 152 -15.50 -51.65 -10.82
N GLY A 153 -16.49 -51.41 -11.70
CA GLY A 153 -17.81 -52.06 -11.65
C GLY A 153 -18.66 -51.58 -10.47
N VAL A 154 -18.46 -50.32 -10.06
CA VAL A 154 -19.18 -49.67 -8.94
C VAL A 154 -20.05 -48.55 -9.49
N GLN A 155 -21.22 -48.36 -8.88
CA GLN A 155 -22.01 -47.14 -9.08
C GLN A 155 -21.39 -46.03 -8.23
N VAL A 156 -21.25 -44.83 -8.79
CA VAL A 156 -20.55 -43.71 -8.17
C VAL A 156 -21.49 -42.52 -8.06
N GLY A 157 -21.49 -41.86 -6.90
CA GLY A 157 -22.04 -40.53 -6.72
C GLY A 157 -21.02 -39.60 -6.07
N VAL A 158 -21.07 -38.32 -6.41
CA VAL A 158 -20.19 -37.29 -5.85
C VAL A 158 -21.08 -36.16 -5.37
N TRP A 159 -21.00 -35.86 -4.08
CA TRP A 159 -21.66 -34.71 -3.46
C TRP A 159 -20.59 -33.67 -3.12
N GLY A 160 -20.71 -32.48 -3.69
CA GLY A 160 -19.84 -31.35 -3.34
C GLY A 160 -20.41 -30.60 -2.15
N LEU A 161 -19.57 -30.20 -1.20
CA LEU A 161 -20.00 -29.31 -0.13
C LEU A 161 -20.10 -27.88 -0.68
N GLN A 162 -21.32 -27.33 -0.73
CA GLN A 162 -21.59 -25.93 -1.04
C GLN A 162 -22.20 -25.27 0.20
N HIS A 163 -21.55 -24.24 0.75
CA HIS A 163 -21.89 -23.64 2.04
C HIS A 163 -21.74 -24.63 3.20
N ARG A 164 -22.86 -25.20 3.66
CA ARG A 164 -22.95 -26.24 4.70
C ARG A 164 -23.80 -27.44 4.26
N GLU A 165 -24.22 -27.46 2.99
CA GLU A 165 -25.06 -28.50 2.45
C GLU A 165 -24.31 -29.28 1.38
N LEU A 166 -24.49 -30.60 1.41
CA LEU A 166 -24.02 -31.47 0.35
C LEU A 166 -24.96 -31.35 -0.83
N ARG A 167 -24.45 -30.85 -1.95
CA ARG A 167 -25.20 -30.83 -3.21
C ARG A 167 -24.67 -31.90 -4.15
N LEU A 168 -25.59 -32.59 -4.80
CA LEU A 168 -25.25 -33.60 -5.79
C LEU A 168 -24.51 -32.95 -6.96
N HIS A 169 -23.29 -33.41 -7.22
CA HIS A 169 -22.47 -32.97 -8.34
C HIS A 169 -22.54 -33.97 -9.50
N TYR A 170 -22.59 -35.27 -9.19
CA TYR A 170 -22.72 -36.34 -10.18
C TYR A 170 -23.32 -37.60 -9.54
N ILE A 171 -24.11 -38.36 -10.31
CA ILE A 171 -24.49 -39.73 -9.97
C ILE A 171 -24.55 -40.59 -11.24
N SER A 172 -24.04 -41.82 -11.15
CA SER A 172 -24.05 -42.76 -12.28
C SER A 172 -25.44 -43.34 -12.57
N ASP A 173 -26.29 -43.50 -11.54
CA ASP A 173 -27.68 -43.97 -11.66
C ASP A 173 -28.62 -43.08 -10.84
N PRO A 174 -29.45 -42.23 -11.49
CA PRO A 174 -30.36 -41.32 -10.80
C PRO A 174 -31.36 -42.01 -9.85
N ARG A 175 -31.65 -43.31 -10.04
CA ARG A 175 -32.57 -44.06 -9.18
C ARG A 175 -31.99 -44.33 -7.78
N GLU A 176 -30.67 -44.19 -7.64
CA GLU A 176 -29.93 -44.51 -6.41
C GLU A 176 -29.60 -43.26 -5.57
N THR A 177 -30.11 -42.09 -5.99
CA THR A 177 -29.80 -40.78 -5.38
C THR A 177 -30.09 -40.77 -3.88
N GLU A 178 -31.30 -41.13 -3.48
CA GLU A 178 -31.73 -41.10 -2.07
C GLU A 178 -30.89 -42.04 -1.19
N THR A 179 -30.55 -43.23 -1.71
CA THR A 179 -29.77 -44.23 -0.97
C THR A 179 -28.32 -43.78 -0.77
N LEU A 180 -27.68 -43.25 -1.80
CA LEU A 180 -26.29 -42.79 -1.70
C LEU A 180 -26.16 -41.45 -0.97
N GLU A 181 -27.19 -40.59 -1.04
CA GLU A 181 -27.25 -39.32 -0.31
C GLU A 181 -27.32 -39.55 1.21
N GLN A 182 -28.10 -40.53 1.68
CA GLN A 182 -28.11 -40.91 3.11
C GLN A 182 -26.72 -41.29 3.63
N VAL A 183 -25.98 -42.10 2.86
CA VAL A 183 -24.62 -42.51 3.23
C VAL A 183 -23.64 -41.34 3.11
N ALA A 184 -23.83 -40.44 2.15
CA ALA A 184 -23.04 -39.21 2.01
C ALA A 184 -23.21 -38.30 3.25
N MET A 185 -24.44 -38.09 3.69
CA MET A 185 -24.76 -37.31 4.89
C MET A 185 -24.15 -37.94 6.15
N GLN A 186 -24.19 -39.28 6.25
CA GLN A 186 -23.57 -39.98 7.37
C GLN A 186 -22.05 -39.77 7.42
N ALA A 187 -21.36 -39.86 6.27
CA ALA A 187 -19.93 -39.58 6.20
C ALA A 187 -19.61 -38.10 6.48
N HIS A 188 -20.46 -37.18 6.03
CA HIS A 188 -20.33 -35.77 6.34
C HIS A 188 -20.43 -35.47 7.84
N ALA A 189 -21.42 -36.07 8.51
CA ALA A 189 -21.63 -35.92 9.95
C ALA A 189 -20.49 -36.53 10.79
N GLN A 190 -19.93 -37.67 10.35
CA GLN A 190 -18.86 -38.36 11.06
C GLN A 190 -17.46 -37.81 10.74
N GLY A 191 -17.30 -37.09 9.63
CA GLY A 191 -16.00 -36.60 9.19
C GLY A 191 -15.01 -37.72 8.84
N ALA A 192 -15.49 -38.91 8.50
CA ALA A 192 -14.69 -40.11 8.25
C ALA A 192 -15.34 -41.01 7.19
N ALA A 193 -14.56 -41.95 6.64
CA ALA A 193 -15.08 -42.91 5.68
C ALA A 193 -16.10 -43.86 6.33
N VAL A 194 -17.26 -44.02 5.69
CA VAL A 194 -18.36 -44.87 6.15
C VAL A 194 -18.51 -46.05 5.22
N TYR A 195 -18.54 -47.26 5.78
CA TYR A 195 -18.79 -48.49 5.03
C TYR A 195 -20.00 -49.20 5.63
N THR A 196 -21.11 -49.25 4.89
CA THR A 196 -22.38 -49.79 5.38
C THR A 196 -23.09 -50.64 4.32
N ARG A 197 -24.18 -51.32 4.68
CA ARG A 197 -25.09 -51.95 3.73
C ARG A 197 -26.19 -50.96 3.35
N CYS A 198 -26.54 -50.90 2.08
CA CYS A 198 -27.51 -49.94 1.56
C CYS A 198 -28.91 -50.55 1.41
N GLY A 199 -29.88 -50.01 2.17
CA GLY A 199 -31.30 -50.37 2.12
C GLY A 199 -31.58 -51.83 2.55
N GLN A 200 -32.72 -52.38 2.10
CA GLN A 200 -33.11 -53.79 2.33
C GLN A 200 -32.37 -54.80 1.43
N SER A 201 -31.35 -54.37 0.69
CA SER A 201 -30.68 -55.17 -0.34
C SER A 201 -29.31 -55.69 0.09
N LEU A 202 -28.82 -56.76 -0.56
CA LEU A 202 -27.48 -57.34 -0.36
C LEU A 202 -26.31 -56.42 -0.82
N HIS A 203 -26.55 -55.16 -1.19
CA HIS A 203 -25.54 -54.25 -1.69
C HIS A 203 -24.79 -53.54 -0.56
N SER A 204 -23.49 -53.32 -0.77
CA SER A 204 -22.61 -52.59 0.14
C SER A 204 -22.30 -51.22 -0.43
N CYS A 205 -22.25 -50.23 0.45
CA CYS A 205 -21.92 -48.86 0.13
C CYS A 205 -20.71 -48.37 0.91
N ALA A 206 -19.94 -47.50 0.27
CA ALA A 206 -18.86 -46.74 0.88
C ALA A 206 -19.11 -45.25 0.62
N ALA A 207 -18.92 -44.39 1.61
CA ALA A 207 -18.86 -42.95 1.43
C ALA A 207 -17.54 -42.44 2.00
N ILE A 208 -16.77 -41.77 1.16
CA ILE A 208 -15.40 -41.38 1.48
C ILE A 208 -15.27 -39.88 1.32
N PRO A 209 -14.98 -39.15 2.40
CA PRO A 209 -14.79 -37.70 2.33
C PRO A 209 -13.48 -37.35 1.62
N LEU A 210 -13.53 -36.28 0.83
CA LEU A 210 -12.39 -35.63 0.21
C LEU A 210 -12.15 -34.30 0.90
N TYR A 211 -10.88 -33.96 1.09
CA TYR A 211 -10.47 -32.78 1.84
C TYR A 211 -9.69 -31.79 0.98
N GLU A 212 -9.96 -30.52 1.21
CA GLU A 212 -9.13 -29.38 0.82
C GLU A 212 -8.39 -28.91 2.08
N ARG A 213 -7.07 -29.13 2.14
CA ARG A 213 -6.28 -29.03 3.38
C ARG A 213 -6.89 -29.93 4.47
N ASN A 214 -7.63 -29.34 5.41
CA ASN A 214 -8.27 -30.02 6.55
C ASN A 214 -9.81 -29.89 6.55
N ARG A 215 -10.42 -29.42 5.46
CA ARG A 215 -11.87 -29.24 5.36
C ARG A 215 -12.46 -30.17 4.32
N MET A 216 -13.58 -30.81 4.66
CA MET A 216 -14.29 -31.67 3.73
C MET A 216 -14.83 -30.82 2.57
N ALA A 217 -14.42 -31.13 1.35
CA ALA A 217 -14.79 -30.42 0.14
C ALA A 217 -15.86 -31.17 -0.66
N ALA A 218 -15.84 -32.51 -0.58
CA ALA A 218 -16.79 -33.38 -1.25
C ALA A 218 -16.87 -34.74 -0.53
N VAL A 219 -17.90 -35.51 -0.83
CA VAL A 219 -18.04 -36.92 -0.44
C VAL A 219 -18.26 -37.75 -1.69
N VAL A 220 -17.43 -38.78 -1.87
CA VAL A 220 -17.57 -39.76 -2.95
C VAL A 220 -18.25 -40.99 -2.40
N CYS A 221 -19.44 -41.33 -2.91
CA CYS A 221 -20.15 -42.53 -2.52
C CYS A 221 -20.09 -43.58 -3.62
N LEU A 222 -19.96 -44.84 -3.21
CA LEU A 222 -19.79 -46.01 -4.07
C LEU A 222 -20.77 -47.08 -3.65
N LYS A 223 -21.46 -47.72 -4.61
CA LYS A 223 -22.34 -48.86 -4.37
C LYS A 223 -21.95 -50.05 -5.23
N ARG A 224 -21.93 -51.24 -4.62
CA ARG A 224 -21.67 -52.50 -5.32
C ARG A 224 -22.33 -53.71 -4.63
N ARG A 225 -22.45 -54.83 -5.35
CA ARG A 225 -23.10 -56.07 -4.86
C ARG A 225 -22.32 -56.82 -3.77
N ARG A 226 -21.00 -56.66 -3.70
CA ARG A 226 -20.13 -57.38 -2.74
C ARG A 226 -19.61 -56.44 -1.65
N ALA A 227 -19.43 -56.95 -0.44
CA ALA A 227 -18.83 -56.19 0.66
C ALA A 227 -17.45 -55.63 0.30
N PHE A 228 -17.16 -54.41 0.76
CA PHE A 228 -15.81 -53.82 0.71
C PHE A 228 -14.91 -54.53 1.72
N GLY A 229 -14.09 -55.47 1.24
CA GLY A 229 -13.07 -56.15 2.04
C GLY A 229 -11.90 -55.22 2.39
N PRO A 230 -11.02 -55.59 3.35
CA PRO A 230 -9.99 -54.71 3.90
C PRO A 230 -9.13 -54.03 2.83
N ARG A 231 -8.56 -54.79 1.89
CA ARG A 231 -7.76 -54.23 0.79
C ARG A 231 -8.50 -53.21 -0.07
N ALA A 232 -9.79 -53.45 -0.34
CA ALA A 232 -10.60 -52.52 -1.14
C ALA A 232 -10.86 -51.21 -0.38
N ARG A 233 -10.95 -51.24 0.95
CA ARG A 233 -11.04 -50.04 1.79
C ARG A 233 -9.72 -49.27 1.76
N ASP A 234 -8.59 -49.97 1.95
CA ASP A 234 -7.25 -49.38 1.90
C ASP A 234 -7.02 -48.62 0.56
N TYR A 235 -7.43 -49.22 -0.56
CA TYR A 235 -7.30 -48.58 -1.88
C TYR A 235 -8.19 -47.35 -2.06
N LEU A 236 -9.41 -47.42 -1.55
CA LEU A 236 -10.37 -46.32 -1.63
C LEU A 236 -9.92 -45.14 -0.76
N GLU A 237 -9.34 -45.42 0.41
CA GLU A 237 -8.73 -44.43 1.28
C GLU A 237 -7.49 -43.80 0.62
N GLN A 238 -6.61 -44.60 0.01
CA GLN A 238 -5.46 -44.08 -0.76
C GLN A 238 -5.90 -43.20 -1.94
N PHE A 239 -6.93 -43.60 -2.68
CA PHE A 239 -7.50 -42.81 -3.76
C PHE A 239 -8.05 -41.48 -3.24
N ALA A 240 -8.81 -41.50 -2.14
CA ALA A 240 -9.35 -40.30 -1.53
C ALA A 240 -8.25 -39.37 -1.01
N GLN A 241 -7.18 -39.91 -0.44
CA GLN A 241 -6.02 -39.13 -0.01
C GLN A 241 -5.31 -38.48 -1.20
N ALA A 242 -5.12 -39.20 -2.31
CA ALA A 242 -4.53 -38.64 -3.53
C ALA A 242 -5.41 -37.56 -4.16
N ALA A 243 -6.73 -37.78 -4.23
CA ALA A 243 -7.69 -36.79 -4.71
C ALA A 243 -7.72 -35.55 -3.81
N SER A 244 -7.68 -35.73 -2.48
CA SER A 244 -7.62 -34.63 -1.50
C SER A 244 -6.31 -33.84 -1.61
N SER A 245 -5.18 -34.53 -1.77
CA SER A 245 -3.88 -33.89 -2.02
C SER A 245 -3.90 -33.08 -3.32
N ARG A 246 -4.54 -33.61 -4.38
CA ARG A 246 -4.67 -32.88 -5.64
C ARG A 246 -5.60 -31.67 -5.53
N LEU A 247 -6.74 -31.78 -4.84
CA LEU A 247 -7.62 -30.64 -4.54
C LEU A 247 -6.85 -29.53 -3.84
N THR A 248 -6.07 -29.90 -2.81
CA THR A 248 -5.22 -28.97 -2.06
C THR A 248 -4.18 -28.31 -2.97
N SER A 249 -3.47 -29.10 -3.78
CA SER A 249 -2.48 -28.60 -4.73
C SER A 249 -3.07 -27.65 -5.78
N ILE A 250 -4.29 -27.90 -6.28
CA ILE A 250 -4.98 -27.00 -7.21
C ILE A 250 -5.24 -25.63 -6.57
N ILE A 251 -5.69 -25.61 -5.31
CA ILE A 251 -5.92 -24.36 -4.57
C ILE A 251 -4.61 -23.63 -4.35
N GLU A 252 -3.58 -24.31 -3.84
CA GLU A 252 -2.25 -23.72 -3.62
C GLU A 252 -1.65 -23.16 -4.91
N GLN A 253 -1.83 -23.84 -6.04
CA GLN A 253 -1.40 -23.35 -7.35
C GLN A 253 -2.18 -22.11 -7.78
N ALA A 254 -3.50 -22.07 -7.56
CA ALA A 254 -4.32 -20.90 -7.85
C ALA A 254 -3.93 -19.69 -6.98
N GLU A 255 -3.71 -19.90 -5.68
CA GLU A 255 -3.22 -18.88 -4.75
C GLU A 255 -1.84 -18.36 -5.16
N ALA A 256 -0.89 -19.26 -5.44
CA ALA A 256 0.45 -18.89 -5.89
C ALA A 256 0.43 -18.13 -7.22
N HIS A 257 -0.43 -18.55 -8.15
CA HIS A 257 -0.62 -17.86 -9.43
C HIS A 257 -1.16 -16.43 -9.23
N LEU A 258 -2.17 -16.25 -8.37
CA LEU A 258 -2.70 -14.93 -8.03
C LEU A 258 -1.62 -14.05 -7.39
N MET A 259 -0.88 -14.56 -6.40
CA MET A 259 0.17 -13.80 -5.73
C MET A 259 1.27 -13.37 -6.72
N HIS A 260 1.67 -14.27 -7.63
CA HIS A 260 2.63 -13.97 -8.68
C HIS A 260 2.10 -12.89 -9.65
N GLN A 261 0.84 -12.99 -10.08
CA GLN A 261 0.22 -11.98 -10.94
C GLN A 261 0.11 -10.62 -10.25
N LEU A 262 -0.29 -10.57 -8.97
CA LEU A 262 -0.31 -9.34 -8.17
C LEU A 262 1.11 -8.75 -8.09
N SER A 263 2.11 -9.54 -7.73
CA SER A 263 3.49 -9.06 -7.61
C SER A 263 4.01 -8.40 -8.89
N ILE A 264 3.74 -8.99 -10.06
CA ILE A 264 4.19 -8.43 -11.35
C ILE A 264 3.34 -7.22 -11.77
N SER A 265 2.02 -7.35 -11.72
CA SER A 265 1.09 -6.36 -12.28
C SER A 265 1.11 -5.03 -11.51
N LEU A 266 1.30 -5.12 -10.18
CA LEU A 266 1.30 -3.95 -9.29
C LEU A 266 2.61 -3.16 -9.35
N VAL A 267 3.76 -3.83 -9.54
CA VAL A 267 5.06 -3.14 -9.67
C VAL A 267 5.10 -2.28 -10.94
N ALA A 268 4.45 -2.73 -12.01
CA ALA A 268 4.38 -2.03 -13.28
C ALA A 268 3.33 -0.90 -13.32
N ALA A 269 2.73 -0.52 -12.19
CA ALA A 269 1.73 0.54 -12.13
C ALA A 269 2.39 1.91 -11.96
N ASP A 270 1.97 2.87 -12.77
CA ASP A 270 2.54 4.22 -12.80
C ASP A 270 1.88 5.17 -11.79
N SER A 271 0.73 4.79 -11.22
CA SER A 271 0.01 5.60 -10.23
C SER A 271 -0.70 4.73 -9.19
N VAL A 272 -1.03 5.34 -8.04
CA VAL A 272 -1.79 4.70 -6.95
C VAL A 272 -3.16 4.19 -7.46
N THR A 273 -3.83 4.97 -8.30
CA THR A 273 -5.12 4.61 -8.92
C THR A 273 -4.97 3.42 -9.86
N ALA A 274 -3.99 3.45 -10.77
CA ALA A 274 -3.76 2.35 -11.71
C ALA A 274 -3.38 1.04 -10.99
N LEU A 275 -2.63 1.15 -9.90
CA LEU A 275 -2.29 0.02 -9.03
C LEU A 275 -3.56 -0.57 -8.40
N ALA A 276 -4.41 0.29 -7.81
CA ALA A 276 -5.67 -0.13 -7.20
C ALA A 276 -6.62 -0.79 -8.22
N GLU A 277 -6.75 -0.25 -9.42
CA GLU A 277 -7.58 -0.83 -10.50
C GLU A 277 -7.08 -2.22 -10.92
N ARG A 278 -5.76 -2.38 -11.13
CA ARG A 278 -5.16 -3.68 -11.48
C ARG A 278 -5.32 -4.71 -10.35
N ALA A 279 -5.11 -4.28 -9.11
CA ALA A 279 -5.31 -5.14 -7.93
C ALA A 279 -6.77 -5.64 -7.87
N LEU A 280 -7.71 -4.72 -8.05
CA LEU A 280 -9.14 -5.02 -7.98
C LEU A 280 -9.58 -5.96 -9.10
N ALA A 281 -9.11 -5.74 -10.33
CA ALA A 281 -9.40 -6.61 -11.47
C ALA A 281 -8.87 -8.04 -11.28
N LEU A 282 -7.64 -8.18 -10.77
CA LEU A 282 -7.05 -9.49 -10.49
C LEU A 282 -7.78 -10.23 -9.37
N LEU A 283 -8.12 -9.53 -8.28
CA LEU A 283 -8.83 -10.09 -7.14
C LEU A 283 -10.25 -10.56 -7.49
N THR A 284 -11.03 -9.68 -8.11
CA THR A 284 -12.42 -9.99 -8.51
C THR A 284 -12.46 -11.14 -9.51
N SER A 285 -11.54 -11.16 -10.49
CA SER A 285 -11.43 -12.26 -11.43
C SER A 285 -11.02 -13.58 -10.77
N ALA A 286 -10.09 -13.57 -9.80
CA ALA A 286 -9.63 -14.79 -9.15
C ALA A 286 -10.67 -15.38 -8.18
N LEU A 287 -11.46 -14.52 -7.54
CA LEU A 287 -12.48 -14.92 -6.57
C LEU A 287 -13.86 -15.15 -7.21
N GLY A 288 -14.05 -14.77 -8.48
CA GLY A 288 -15.35 -14.84 -9.16
C GLY A 288 -16.36 -13.84 -8.60
N ILE A 289 -15.89 -12.70 -8.07
CA ILE A 289 -16.72 -11.67 -7.45
C ILE A 289 -17.04 -10.59 -8.47
N GLN A 290 -18.30 -10.13 -8.49
CA GLN A 290 -18.83 -9.21 -9.52
C GLN A 290 -18.59 -7.73 -9.21
N HIS A 291 -18.53 -7.36 -7.93
CA HIS A 291 -18.41 -5.97 -7.51
C HIS A 291 -17.25 -5.80 -6.54
N GLY A 292 -16.49 -4.73 -6.73
CA GLY A 292 -15.37 -4.41 -5.87
C GLY A 292 -15.06 -2.92 -5.85
N ILE A 293 -14.48 -2.47 -4.75
CA ILE A 293 -14.08 -1.09 -4.53
C ILE A 293 -12.81 -1.04 -3.66
N ILE A 294 -11.92 -0.10 -3.96
CA ILE A 294 -10.80 0.25 -3.08
C ILE A 294 -10.97 1.71 -2.68
N LEU A 295 -10.95 1.97 -1.38
CA LEU A 295 -11.16 3.27 -0.78
C LEU A 295 -9.91 3.72 -0.06
N GLN A 296 -9.63 5.03 -0.07
CA GLN A 296 -8.64 5.68 0.76
C GLN A 296 -9.32 6.68 1.69
N GLN A 297 -9.01 6.63 2.97
CA GLN A 297 -9.47 7.62 3.93
C GLN A 297 -8.75 8.96 3.67
N GLN A 298 -9.54 10.02 3.47
CA GLN A 298 -9.08 11.40 3.33
C GLN A 298 -9.98 12.30 4.18
N GLY A 299 -9.49 12.68 5.36
CA GLY A 299 -10.29 13.43 6.32
C GLY A 299 -11.50 12.63 6.81
N SER A 300 -12.69 13.23 6.81
CA SER A 300 -13.96 12.60 7.16
C SER A 300 -14.62 11.79 6.04
N ARG A 301 -13.92 11.61 4.92
CA ARG A 301 -14.48 10.99 3.72
C ARG A 301 -13.63 9.81 3.29
N MET A 302 -14.29 8.85 2.66
CA MET A 302 -13.63 7.79 1.91
C MET A 302 -13.61 8.19 0.44
N ARG A 303 -12.40 8.36 -0.11
CA ARG A 303 -12.18 8.62 -1.53
C ARG A 303 -12.07 7.29 -2.26
N ILE A 304 -12.78 7.15 -3.38
CA ILE A 304 -12.67 5.97 -4.24
C ILE A 304 -11.33 6.03 -5.00
N LEU A 305 -10.48 5.03 -4.78
CA LEU A 305 -9.25 4.83 -5.56
C LEU A 305 -9.50 3.99 -6.81
N ALA A 306 -10.33 2.96 -6.69
CA ALA A 306 -10.71 2.09 -7.81
C ALA A 306 -12.09 1.50 -7.55
N ARG A 307 -12.84 1.24 -8.61
CA ARG A 307 -14.15 0.61 -8.58
C ARG A 307 -14.32 -0.28 -9.80
N LEU A 308 -14.84 -1.48 -9.59
CA LEU A 308 -15.14 -2.44 -10.64
C LEU A 308 -16.52 -3.04 -10.38
N ASP A 309 -17.44 -2.83 -11.31
CA ASP A 309 -18.79 -3.40 -11.25
C ASP A 309 -19.11 -4.16 -12.55
N VAL A 310 -19.42 -5.45 -12.43
CA VAL A 310 -19.95 -6.24 -13.54
C VAL A 310 -21.45 -5.97 -13.62
N GLN A 311 -21.83 -5.02 -14.51
CA GLN A 311 -23.16 -4.38 -14.64
C GLN A 311 -23.41 -3.31 -13.57
N GLN A 312 -23.89 -2.13 -13.98
CA GLN A 312 -24.16 -1.02 -13.04
C GLN A 312 -25.25 -1.45 -12.04
N PRO A 313 -24.97 -1.48 -10.72
CA PRO A 313 -26.04 -1.61 -9.75
C PRO A 313 -26.99 -0.40 -9.90
N PRO A 314 -28.31 -0.60 -9.98
CA PRO A 314 -29.29 0.45 -10.32
C PRO A 314 -29.35 1.58 -9.28
N ASP A 315 -28.91 1.31 -8.05
CA ASP A 315 -28.67 2.28 -6.98
C ASP A 315 -27.18 2.23 -6.58
N ASP A 316 -26.57 3.37 -6.28
CA ASP A 316 -25.17 3.44 -5.83
C ASP A 316 -25.02 2.93 -4.38
N CYS A 317 -25.28 1.64 -4.20
CA CYS A 317 -25.19 0.88 -2.94
C CYS A 317 -23.87 1.11 -2.20
N TRP A 318 -22.77 1.31 -2.94
CA TRP A 318 -21.48 1.69 -2.36
C TRP A 318 -21.57 3.03 -1.62
N GLN A 319 -22.23 4.04 -2.19
CA GLN A 319 -22.38 5.34 -1.56
C GLN A 319 -23.15 5.25 -0.24
N ALA A 320 -24.19 4.42 -0.17
CA ALA A 320 -24.93 4.17 1.07
C ALA A 320 -24.03 3.54 2.15
N LEU A 321 -23.25 2.53 1.79
CA LEU A 321 -22.32 1.85 2.70
C LEU A 321 -21.13 2.71 3.14
N ILE A 322 -20.67 3.63 2.27
CA ILE A 322 -19.57 4.56 2.55
C ILE A 322 -20.03 5.71 3.46
N SER A 323 -21.27 6.19 3.26
CA SER A 323 -21.79 7.36 3.98
C SER A 323 -22.20 7.03 5.41
N ASP A 324 -22.52 5.76 5.70
CA ASP A 324 -22.81 5.31 7.06
C ASP A 324 -21.54 5.26 7.92
N SER A 325 -21.38 6.22 8.83
CA SER A 325 -20.24 6.30 9.77
C SER A 325 -20.17 5.16 10.78
N GLN A 326 -21.24 4.37 10.92
CA GLN A 326 -21.28 3.12 11.68
C GLN A 326 -21.24 1.87 10.78
N GLY A 327 -21.20 2.08 9.47
CA GLY A 327 -21.14 1.03 8.47
C GLY A 327 -19.83 0.22 8.50
N PRO A 328 -19.75 -0.83 7.66
CA PRO A 328 -18.65 -1.77 7.70
C PRO A 328 -17.30 -1.10 7.37
N PHE A 329 -17.24 -0.18 6.41
CA PHE A 329 -16.01 0.53 6.04
C PHE A 329 -15.41 1.33 7.19
N TRP A 330 -16.21 2.14 7.88
CA TRP A 330 -15.74 2.94 9.01
C TRP A 330 -15.39 2.09 10.21
N THR A 331 -16.07 0.96 10.40
CA THR A 331 -15.71 0.00 11.45
C THR A 331 -14.33 -0.62 11.17
N VAL A 332 -14.07 -1.11 9.95
CA VAL A 332 -12.75 -1.64 9.59
C VAL A 332 -11.66 -0.56 9.65
N TYR A 333 -11.93 0.68 9.23
CA TYR A 333 -11.01 1.80 9.40
C TYR A 333 -10.59 2.01 10.86
N ARG A 334 -11.55 1.96 11.79
CA ARG A 334 -11.32 2.21 13.22
C ARG A 334 -10.65 1.04 13.94
N THR A 335 -11.00 -0.20 13.60
CA THR A 335 -10.53 -1.39 14.31
C THR A 335 -9.29 -2.03 13.67
N GLY A 336 -9.06 -1.77 12.38
CA GLY A 336 -8.06 -2.49 11.59
C GLY A 336 -8.38 -3.97 11.38
N GLN A 337 -9.57 -4.44 11.74
CA GLN A 337 -9.98 -5.83 11.63
C GLN A 337 -10.93 -6.02 10.43
N PRO A 338 -10.74 -7.06 9.59
CA PRO A 338 -11.63 -7.32 8.47
C PRO A 338 -13.03 -7.75 8.94
N ILE A 339 -14.05 -7.39 8.16
CA ILE A 339 -15.44 -7.76 8.38
C ILE A 339 -15.92 -8.57 7.19
N PHE A 340 -16.58 -9.69 7.46
CA PHE A 340 -17.18 -10.56 6.47
C PHE A 340 -18.65 -10.78 6.82
N ILE A 341 -19.55 -10.37 5.93
CA ILE A 341 -21.00 -10.48 6.09
C ILE A 341 -21.50 -11.37 4.97
N ASP A 342 -21.88 -12.61 5.33
CA ASP A 342 -22.36 -13.62 4.37
C ASP A 342 -23.74 -13.26 3.79
N GLN A 343 -24.57 -12.59 4.59
CA GLN A 343 -25.91 -12.13 4.22
C GLN A 343 -26.25 -10.80 4.93
N LEU A 344 -26.51 -9.76 4.14
CA LEU A 344 -27.00 -8.46 4.60
C LEU A 344 -28.52 -8.52 4.85
N GLU A 345 -28.98 -7.92 5.95
CA GLU A 345 -30.41 -7.86 6.29
C GLU A 345 -31.18 -6.77 5.51
N GLN A 346 -30.46 -5.85 4.86
CA GLN A 346 -31.03 -4.71 4.15
C GLN A 346 -31.41 -5.05 2.70
N ASN A 347 -32.46 -4.40 2.18
CA ASN A 347 -32.98 -4.55 0.82
C ASN A 347 -32.10 -3.82 -0.23
N LEU A 348 -30.79 -4.07 -0.20
CA LEU A 348 -29.83 -3.52 -1.15
C LEU A 348 -29.64 -4.48 -2.33
N SER A 349 -29.14 -3.95 -3.46
CA SER A 349 -28.72 -4.76 -4.63
C SER A 349 -27.55 -5.71 -4.31
N ILE A 350 -26.86 -5.50 -3.19
CA ILE A 350 -25.80 -6.35 -2.65
C ILE A 350 -26.36 -7.13 -1.46
N GLN A 351 -26.16 -8.45 -1.45
CA GLN A 351 -26.59 -9.33 -0.34
C GLN A 351 -25.43 -9.87 0.48
N SER A 352 -24.17 -9.73 0.05
CA SER A 352 -22.99 -10.14 0.82
C SER A 352 -21.83 -9.18 0.59
N ILE A 353 -21.06 -8.91 1.64
CA ILE A 353 -19.92 -7.98 1.59
C ILE A 353 -18.75 -8.45 2.46
N ALA A 354 -17.54 -8.35 1.91
CA ALA A 354 -16.30 -8.39 2.67
C ALA A 354 -15.64 -7.01 2.64
N VAL A 355 -15.25 -6.52 3.80
CA VAL A 355 -14.42 -5.32 3.93
C VAL A 355 -13.11 -5.71 4.60
N HIS A 356 -12.00 -5.45 3.93
CA HIS A 356 -10.67 -5.83 4.39
C HIS A 356 -9.73 -4.60 4.42
N PRO A 357 -8.94 -4.39 5.47
CA PRO A 357 -7.92 -3.35 5.47
C PRO A 357 -6.79 -3.71 4.49
N ILE A 358 -6.37 -2.76 3.67
CA ILE A 358 -5.18 -2.86 2.83
C ILE A 358 -4.07 -2.09 3.55
N GLY A 359 -3.18 -2.81 4.22
CA GLY A 359 -2.10 -2.20 4.98
C GLY A 359 -1.04 -3.21 5.39
N VAL A 360 0.17 -2.70 5.57
CA VAL A 360 1.31 -3.46 6.08
C VAL A 360 1.60 -2.92 7.47
N SER A 361 1.70 -3.83 8.44
CA SER A 361 2.04 -3.58 9.85
C SER A 361 0.86 -3.20 10.76
N ASP A 362 1.10 -3.43 12.06
CA ASP A 362 0.22 -3.30 13.23
C ASP A 362 -0.17 -1.83 13.52
N ARG A 363 -0.74 -1.16 12.51
CA ARG A 363 -1.17 0.23 12.60
C ARG A 363 -2.59 0.28 13.17
N PRO A 364 -2.90 1.23 14.05
CA PRO A 364 -4.19 1.29 14.73
C PRO A 364 -5.37 1.59 13.78
N ARG A 365 -5.12 2.20 12.61
CA ARG A 365 -6.18 2.53 11.63
C ARG A 365 -5.74 2.27 10.19
N ALA A 366 -6.59 1.57 9.44
CA ALA A 366 -6.32 1.20 8.05
C ALA A 366 -6.71 2.34 7.10
N ARG A 367 -5.73 3.00 6.47
CA ARG A 367 -5.97 4.14 5.57
C ARG A 367 -6.52 3.77 4.20
N VAL A 368 -6.34 2.52 3.79
CA VAL A 368 -6.86 1.99 2.53
C VAL A 368 -7.68 0.75 2.84
N LEU A 369 -8.86 0.64 2.24
CA LEU A 369 -9.82 -0.43 2.48
C LEU A 369 -10.22 -1.08 1.15
N LEU A 370 -10.30 -2.40 1.13
CA LEU A 370 -10.92 -3.20 0.08
C LEU A 370 -12.36 -3.49 0.46
N GLY A 371 -13.30 -3.25 -0.44
CA GLY A 371 -14.67 -3.77 -0.37
C GLY A 371 -14.91 -4.72 -1.53
N LEU A 372 -15.45 -5.90 -1.24
CA LEU A 372 -15.87 -6.88 -2.24
C LEU A 372 -17.32 -7.26 -1.96
N ALA A 373 -18.16 -7.25 -2.99
CA ALA A 373 -19.58 -7.43 -2.84
C ALA A 373 -20.15 -8.45 -3.84
N HIS A 374 -21.17 -9.18 -3.40
CA HIS A 374 -21.87 -10.17 -4.19
C HIS A 374 -23.39 -9.92 -4.14
N PRO A 375 -24.13 -10.03 -5.27
CA PRO A 375 -25.57 -9.73 -5.32
C PRO A 375 -26.45 -10.81 -4.69
N GLN A 376 -25.88 -12.00 -4.44
CA GLN A 376 -26.52 -13.11 -3.73
C GLN A 376 -25.74 -13.41 -2.44
N PRO A 377 -26.31 -14.14 -1.47
CA PRO A 377 -25.59 -14.55 -0.27
C PRO A 377 -24.35 -15.32 -0.69
N TYR A 378 -23.20 -14.95 -0.13
CA TYR A 378 -21.91 -15.50 -0.50
C TYR A 378 -21.14 -15.85 0.77
N PRO A 379 -20.74 -17.12 0.96
CA PRO A 379 -20.06 -17.57 2.16
C PRO A 379 -18.58 -17.18 2.08
N TRP A 380 -18.13 -16.29 2.96
CA TRP A 380 -16.72 -15.93 3.07
C TRP A 380 -15.96 -17.03 3.81
N LEU A 381 -15.68 -18.14 3.12
CA LEU A 381 -14.96 -19.28 3.70
C LEU A 381 -13.58 -18.84 4.22
N PRO A 382 -13.11 -19.38 5.35
CA PRO A 382 -11.79 -19.07 5.91
C PRO A 382 -10.62 -19.19 4.93
N CYS A 383 -10.63 -20.12 3.96
CA CYS A 383 -9.61 -20.14 2.90
C CYS A 383 -9.65 -18.89 2.00
N THR A 384 -10.86 -18.41 1.66
CA THR A 384 -11.05 -17.13 0.94
C THR A 384 -10.60 -15.95 1.80
N GLN A 385 -10.88 -15.97 3.11
CA GLN A 385 -10.42 -14.94 4.04
C GLN A 385 -8.88 -14.91 4.13
N ASP A 386 -8.23 -16.08 4.22
CA ASP A 386 -6.77 -16.23 4.24
C ASP A 386 -6.13 -15.70 2.94
N LEU A 387 -6.72 -16.05 1.78
CA LEU A 387 -6.28 -15.57 0.48
C LEU A 387 -6.42 -14.06 0.35
N LEU A 388 -7.55 -13.49 0.79
CA LEU A 388 -7.77 -12.05 0.84
C LEU A 388 -6.74 -11.36 1.74
N ALA A 389 -6.44 -11.94 2.91
CA ALA A 389 -5.44 -11.39 3.81
C ALA A 389 -4.05 -11.38 3.16
N MET A 390 -3.66 -12.46 2.47
CA MET A 390 -2.40 -12.53 1.72
C MET A 390 -2.35 -11.51 0.59
N ALA A 391 -3.42 -11.40 -0.20
CA ALA A 391 -3.51 -10.46 -1.30
C ALA A 391 -3.47 -9.01 -0.82
N CYS A 392 -4.24 -8.67 0.22
CA CYS A 392 -4.27 -7.32 0.80
C CYS A 392 -2.91 -6.92 1.36
N ARG A 393 -2.15 -7.85 1.95
CA ARG A 393 -0.75 -7.57 2.36
C ARG A 393 0.14 -7.26 1.15
N SER A 394 0.04 -8.05 0.08
CA SER A 394 0.81 -7.80 -1.15
C SER A 394 0.45 -6.47 -1.81
N ILE A 395 -0.84 -6.14 -1.86
CA ILE A 395 -1.34 -4.87 -2.40
C ILE A 395 -0.89 -3.71 -1.52
N GLY A 396 -0.96 -3.87 -0.19
CA GLY A 396 -0.48 -2.89 0.78
C GLY A 396 0.99 -2.53 0.57
N LEU A 397 1.86 -3.53 0.43
CA LEU A 397 3.29 -3.32 0.16
C LEU A 397 3.53 -2.53 -1.13
N ALA A 398 2.79 -2.86 -2.20
CA ALA A 398 2.91 -2.16 -3.47
C ALA A 398 2.38 -0.71 -3.39
N LEU A 399 1.27 -0.49 -2.70
CA LEU A 399 0.70 0.83 -2.44
C LEU A 399 1.65 1.71 -1.61
N GLU A 400 2.27 1.16 -0.56
CA GLU A 400 3.25 1.90 0.24
C GLU A 400 4.42 2.37 -0.61
N GLY A 401 4.96 1.50 -1.47
CA GLY A 401 6.01 1.88 -2.41
C GLY A 401 5.57 2.98 -3.39
N ALA A 402 4.36 2.88 -3.93
CA ALA A 402 3.81 3.89 -4.85
C ALA A 402 3.57 5.24 -4.15
N ILE A 403 2.99 5.24 -2.96
CA ILE A 403 2.74 6.44 -2.14
C ILE A 403 4.07 7.09 -1.73
N ALA A 404 5.07 6.31 -1.32
CA ALA A 404 6.39 6.82 -0.98
C ALA A 404 7.06 7.51 -2.18
N ARG A 405 6.95 6.93 -3.39
CA ARG A 405 7.45 7.53 -4.63
C ARG A 405 6.75 8.86 -4.94
N GLN A 406 5.42 8.90 -4.86
CA GLN A 406 4.63 10.11 -5.08
C GLN A 406 5.02 11.24 -4.11
N ARG A 407 5.26 10.90 -2.83
CA ARG A 407 5.72 11.87 -1.82
C ARG A 407 7.09 12.46 -2.19
N LEU A 408 8.02 11.61 -2.64
CA LEU A 408 9.35 12.06 -3.06
C LEU A 408 9.25 12.98 -4.28
N GLU A 409 8.48 12.61 -5.30
CA GLU A 409 8.25 13.44 -6.49
C GLU A 409 7.70 14.82 -6.11
N ARG A 410 6.74 14.86 -5.19
CA ARG A 410 6.16 16.13 -4.74
C ARG A 410 7.17 17.04 -4.01
N VAL A 411 8.07 16.46 -3.20
CA VAL A 411 9.15 17.22 -2.55
C VAL A 411 10.14 17.76 -3.58
N LEU A 412 10.48 16.97 -4.61
CA LEU A 412 11.37 17.41 -5.69
C LEU A 412 10.73 18.53 -6.52
N GLU A 413 9.44 18.45 -6.83
CA GLU A 413 8.69 19.53 -7.49
C GLU A 413 8.74 20.84 -6.69
N LEU A 414 8.48 20.77 -5.37
CA LEU A 414 8.58 21.94 -4.48
C LEU A 414 9.99 22.53 -4.48
N SER A 415 11.02 21.68 -4.49
CA SER A 415 12.41 22.13 -4.54
C SER A 415 12.74 22.87 -5.84
N HIS A 416 12.29 22.34 -6.98
CA HIS A 416 12.50 23.01 -8.26
C HIS A 416 11.79 24.37 -8.31
N LYS A 417 10.55 24.45 -7.83
CA LYS A 417 9.77 25.70 -7.80
C LYS A 417 10.33 26.74 -6.84
N ALA A 418 10.87 26.31 -5.69
CA ALA A 418 11.49 27.21 -4.71
C ALA A 418 12.62 28.06 -5.29
N ALA A 419 13.31 27.57 -6.33
CA ALA A 419 14.36 28.31 -7.01
C ALA A 419 13.82 29.47 -7.87
N LEU A 420 12.61 29.34 -8.42
CA LEU A 420 12.06 30.23 -9.45
C LEU A 420 11.00 31.19 -8.93
N GLU A 421 10.19 30.75 -7.97
CA GLU A 421 9.03 31.50 -7.49
C GLU A 421 9.36 32.38 -6.29
N ASP A 422 8.45 33.29 -5.93
CA ASP A 422 8.54 34.08 -4.71
C ASP A 422 8.26 33.24 -3.45
N SER A 423 8.60 33.80 -2.28
CA SER A 423 8.49 33.08 -1.02
C SER A 423 7.03 32.81 -0.62
N GLU A 424 6.09 33.70 -0.96
CA GLU A 424 4.67 33.55 -0.60
C GLU A 424 4.00 32.39 -1.36
N SER A 425 4.21 32.30 -2.69
CA SER A 425 3.74 31.16 -3.48
C SER A 425 4.29 29.84 -2.96
N LEU A 426 5.60 29.82 -2.63
CA LEU A 426 6.24 28.63 -2.09
C LEU A 426 5.61 28.18 -0.77
N TYR A 427 5.36 29.11 0.16
CA TYR A 427 4.73 28.80 1.45
C TYR A 427 3.34 28.17 1.27
N GLN A 428 2.52 28.70 0.36
CA GLN A 428 1.22 28.14 0.06
C GLN A 428 1.33 26.72 -0.52
N GLN A 429 2.24 26.49 -1.45
CA GLN A 429 2.43 25.18 -2.07
C GLN A 429 2.97 24.12 -1.11
N VAL A 430 3.87 24.51 -0.21
CA VAL A 430 4.37 23.64 0.87
C VAL A 430 3.20 23.19 1.74
N LEU A 431 2.34 24.12 2.17
CA LEU A 431 1.19 23.79 3.01
C LEU A 431 0.15 22.93 2.28
N THR A 432 -0.20 23.26 1.04
CA THR A 432 -1.11 22.43 0.22
C THR A 432 -0.58 21.01 0.07
N SER A 433 0.72 20.86 -0.21
CA SER A 433 1.34 19.53 -0.31
C SER A 433 1.35 18.79 1.02
N ALA A 434 1.54 19.48 2.15
CA ALA A 434 1.45 18.88 3.47
C ALA A 434 0.05 18.31 3.76
N VAL A 435 -1.00 19.08 3.47
CA VAL A 435 -2.40 18.65 3.65
C VAL A 435 -2.75 17.46 2.74
N GLU A 436 -2.21 17.43 1.52
CA GLU A 436 -2.45 16.33 0.58
C GLU A 436 -1.70 15.04 0.95
N LEU A 437 -0.46 15.14 1.44
CA LEU A 437 0.43 13.97 1.61
C LEU A 437 0.34 13.34 3.00
N ILE A 438 0.03 14.13 4.03
CA ILE A 438 0.03 13.68 5.42
C ILE A 438 -1.34 13.06 5.77
N PRO A 439 -1.39 11.76 6.11
CA PRO A 439 -2.64 11.09 6.43
C PRO A 439 -3.38 11.77 7.57
N GLY A 440 -4.69 11.97 7.38
CA GLY A 440 -5.57 12.59 8.37
C GLY A 440 -5.71 14.10 8.26
N ALA A 441 -4.87 14.80 7.49
CA ALA A 441 -4.98 16.24 7.33
C ALA A 441 -6.18 16.63 6.43
N GLU A 442 -6.91 17.68 6.82
CA GLU A 442 -7.98 18.30 6.03
C GLU A 442 -7.70 19.78 5.76
N ALA A 443 -7.04 20.42 6.71
CA ALA A 443 -6.71 21.83 6.70
C ALA A 443 -5.36 22.04 7.38
N GLY A 444 -4.87 23.27 7.34
CA GLY A 444 -3.68 23.62 8.09
C GLY A 444 -3.26 25.07 7.94
N SER A 445 -2.20 25.41 8.64
CA SER A 445 -1.54 26.71 8.59
C SER A 445 -0.03 26.57 8.67
N LEU A 446 0.68 27.45 7.97
CA LEU A 446 2.13 27.58 8.04
C LEU A 446 2.48 28.93 8.61
N LEU A 447 3.17 28.93 9.76
CA LEU A 447 3.70 30.12 10.38
C LEU A 447 5.22 30.14 10.24
N VAL A 448 5.78 31.23 9.71
CA VAL A 448 7.22 31.37 9.50
C VAL A 448 7.78 32.41 10.46
N ARG A 449 8.94 32.12 11.04
CA ARG A 449 9.66 33.03 11.93
C ARG A 449 10.24 34.20 11.14
N LYS A 450 9.90 35.42 11.53
CA LYS A 450 10.48 36.67 11.05
C LYS A 450 11.00 37.45 12.28
N GLY A 451 12.31 37.47 12.48
CA GLY A 451 12.93 37.96 13.71
C GLY A 451 12.60 37.08 14.91
N GLU A 452 12.03 37.67 15.96
CA GLU A 452 11.67 36.97 17.21
C GLU A 452 10.24 36.42 17.22
N ARG A 453 9.46 36.63 16.15
CA ARG A 453 8.03 36.30 16.10
C ARG A 453 7.67 35.46 14.88
N PHE A 454 6.67 34.61 15.04
CA PHE A 454 6.09 33.78 13.99
C PHE A 454 4.85 34.44 13.41
N HIS A 455 4.72 34.40 12.08
CA HIS A 455 3.62 35.03 11.35
C HIS A 455 2.98 34.02 10.41
N PHE A 456 1.66 34.03 10.29
CA PHE A 456 0.97 33.26 9.26
C PHE A 456 1.47 33.67 7.87
N GLN A 457 1.85 32.70 7.06
CA GLN A 457 2.27 32.90 5.67
C GLN A 457 1.39 32.13 4.68
N ALA A 458 0.79 31.03 5.11
CA ALA A 458 -0.12 30.24 4.29
C ALA A 458 -1.19 29.57 5.16
N VAL A 459 -2.37 29.35 4.56
CA VAL A 459 -3.46 28.58 5.15
C VAL A 459 -4.15 27.73 4.08
N VAL A 460 -4.70 26.58 4.49
CA VAL A 460 -5.57 25.72 3.68
C VAL A 460 -6.76 25.37 4.53
N GLY A 461 -7.98 25.58 4.01
CA GLY A 461 -9.22 25.36 4.76
C GLY A 461 -9.62 26.50 5.72
N TYR A 462 -8.91 27.62 5.69
CA TYR A 462 -9.18 28.81 6.51
C TYR A 462 -9.12 30.10 5.68
N ASP A 463 -9.63 31.21 6.24
CA ASP A 463 -9.48 32.54 5.66
C ASP A 463 -8.19 33.23 6.13
N LEU A 464 -7.29 33.49 5.19
CA LEU A 464 -5.97 34.07 5.44
C LEU A 464 -6.07 35.53 5.90
N GLU A 465 -7.01 36.31 5.39
CA GLU A 465 -7.15 37.74 5.73
C GLU A 465 -7.44 37.91 7.22
N SER A 466 -8.23 37.01 7.79
CA SER A 466 -8.57 36.99 9.22
C SER A 466 -7.37 36.68 10.14
N LEU A 467 -6.30 36.08 9.61
CA LEU A 467 -5.15 35.55 10.36
C LEU A 467 -3.81 36.28 10.10
N GLN A 468 -3.63 36.94 8.94
CA GLN A 468 -2.36 37.59 8.56
C GLN A 468 -1.85 38.66 9.53
N GLY A 469 -2.75 39.29 10.30
CA GLY A 469 -2.39 40.29 11.31
C GLY A 469 -1.86 39.71 12.64
N LEU A 470 -1.94 38.39 12.83
CA LEU A 470 -1.55 37.74 14.08
C LEU A 470 -0.08 37.35 14.05
N SER A 471 0.61 37.57 15.17
CA SER A 471 1.98 37.11 15.36
C SER A 471 2.19 36.56 16.76
N PHE A 472 3.04 35.56 16.89
CA PHE A 472 3.26 34.82 18.14
C PHE A 472 4.73 34.81 18.52
N SER A 473 5.01 34.91 19.82
CA SER A 473 6.35 34.66 20.33
C SER A 473 6.65 33.16 20.35
N GLU A 474 7.92 32.80 20.52
CA GLU A 474 8.31 31.41 20.74
C GLU A 474 7.66 30.81 22.01
N GLN A 475 7.48 31.63 23.06
CA GLN A 475 6.79 31.19 24.28
C GLN A 475 5.32 30.87 24.06
N ASP A 476 4.64 31.63 23.19
CA ASP A 476 3.25 31.36 22.80
C ASP A 476 3.14 30.01 22.09
N HIS A 477 4.09 29.72 21.18
CA HIS A 477 4.14 28.43 20.50
C HIS A 477 4.50 27.27 21.41
N LEU A 478 5.38 27.46 22.40
CA LEU A 478 5.64 26.43 23.41
C LEU A 478 4.39 26.08 24.23
N LYS A 479 3.50 27.05 24.51
CA LYS A 479 2.21 26.76 25.16
C LYS A 479 1.27 25.97 24.24
N TRP A 480 1.19 26.37 22.96
CA TRP A 480 0.42 25.66 21.93
C TRP A 480 0.92 24.22 21.72
N TYR A 481 2.23 24.06 21.62
CA TYR A 481 2.91 22.78 21.46
C TYR A 481 2.75 21.91 22.71
N GLY A 482 2.94 22.47 23.90
CA GLY A 482 2.65 21.82 25.18
C GLY A 482 3.89 21.42 26.00
N GLN A 483 3.70 20.47 26.92
CA GLN A 483 4.57 20.25 28.09
C GLN A 483 5.95 19.62 27.80
N HIS A 484 6.29 19.37 26.54
CA HIS A 484 7.59 18.78 26.16
C HIS A 484 8.43 19.76 25.31
N PRO A 485 8.98 20.86 25.89
CA PRO A 485 9.79 21.83 25.15
C PRO A 485 10.99 21.21 24.42
N ALA A 486 11.58 20.14 24.96
CA ALA A 486 12.68 19.45 24.31
C ALA A 486 12.30 18.94 22.91
N GLY A 487 11.07 18.44 22.73
CA GLY A 487 10.57 17.99 21.44
C GLY A 487 10.43 19.13 20.43
N TRP A 488 10.02 20.33 20.89
CA TRP A 488 9.96 21.53 20.05
C TRP A 488 11.34 21.84 19.43
N TYR A 489 12.38 21.89 20.27
CA TYR A 489 13.74 22.16 19.82
C TYR A 489 14.37 21.00 19.02
N ALA A 490 13.84 19.79 19.16
CA ALA A 490 14.22 18.64 18.36
C ALA A 490 13.45 18.52 17.02
N GLY A 491 12.46 19.39 16.77
CA GLY A 491 11.61 19.28 15.57
C GLY A 491 10.68 18.08 15.60
N GLU A 492 10.37 17.56 16.79
CA GLU A 492 9.46 16.43 16.93
C GLU A 492 8.03 16.87 16.63
N PRO A 493 7.27 16.14 15.79
CA PRO A 493 5.86 16.45 15.60
C PRO A 493 5.05 16.00 16.81
N ARG A 494 3.95 16.72 17.07
CA ARG A 494 3.10 16.51 18.23
C ARG A 494 1.64 16.39 17.84
N LEU A 495 0.99 15.34 18.35
CA LEU A 495 -0.43 15.07 18.19
C LEU A 495 -1.26 15.68 19.32
N LEU A 496 -2.45 16.13 18.98
CA LEU A 496 -3.49 16.53 19.91
C LEU A 496 -4.83 16.02 19.41
N SER A 497 -5.59 15.39 20.31
CA SER A 497 -6.95 14.93 20.08
C SER A 497 -7.90 15.69 21.00
N SER A 498 -9.07 16.09 20.50
CA SER A 498 -10.12 16.72 21.29
C SER A 498 -10.66 15.80 22.38
N GLU A 499 -10.56 14.48 22.21
CA GLU A 499 -10.92 13.46 23.21
C GLU A 499 -9.91 13.38 24.36
N GLN A 500 -8.66 13.79 24.13
CA GLN A 500 -7.60 13.74 25.14
C GLN A 500 -7.40 15.07 25.86
N ALA A 501 -7.60 16.19 25.16
CA ALA A 501 -7.44 17.52 25.73
C ALA A 501 -8.22 18.58 24.94
N SER A 502 -8.69 19.61 25.65
CA SER A 502 -9.35 20.76 25.03
C SER A 502 -8.39 21.56 24.15
N ILE A 503 -8.59 21.46 22.83
CA ILE A 503 -7.82 22.22 21.82
C ILE A 503 -8.11 23.72 21.97
N GLN A 504 -9.35 24.07 22.28
CA GLN A 504 -9.79 25.46 22.47
C GLN A 504 -9.11 26.12 23.66
N GLU A 505 -9.06 25.47 24.82
CA GLU A 505 -8.40 26.01 26.02
C GLU A 505 -6.91 26.23 25.78
N ARG A 506 -6.27 25.28 25.07
CA ARG A 506 -4.86 25.38 24.71
C ARG A 506 -4.60 26.55 23.76
N SER A 507 -5.42 26.70 22.73
CA SER A 507 -5.37 27.83 21.78
C SER A 507 -5.58 29.18 22.48
N ALA A 508 -6.53 29.25 23.42
CA ALA A 508 -6.77 30.45 24.23
C ALA A 508 -5.56 30.81 25.11
N SER A 509 -4.87 29.80 25.67
CA SER A 509 -3.68 29.99 26.51
C SER A 509 -2.45 30.51 25.74
N SER A 510 -2.34 30.17 24.45
CA SER A 510 -1.21 30.58 23.59
C SER A 510 -1.43 31.89 22.85
N SER A 511 -2.66 32.41 22.75
CA SER A 511 -2.99 33.56 21.90
C SER A 511 -3.27 34.86 22.67
N SER A 512 -3.03 34.89 23.98
CA SER A 512 -3.32 36.05 24.85
C SER A 512 -4.75 36.61 24.67
N GLY A 513 -5.74 35.76 24.34
CA GLY A 513 -7.15 36.16 24.20
C GLY A 513 -7.58 36.70 22.83
N GLN A 514 -6.85 36.44 21.74
CA GLN A 514 -7.26 36.84 20.39
C GLN A 514 -8.51 36.07 19.90
N THR A 515 -9.66 36.75 19.84
CA THR A 515 -10.98 36.16 19.57
C THR A 515 -11.10 35.47 18.21
N ASN A 516 -10.44 36.02 17.17
CA ASN A 516 -10.47 35.46 15.82
C ASN A 516 -9.83 34.07 15.75
N LEU A 517 -8.72 33.84 16.45
CA LEU A 517 -8.07 32.53 16.47
C LEU A 517 -8.91 31.48 17.21
N ILE A 518 -9.54 31.88 18.32
CA ILE A 518 -10.40 31.00 19.12
C ILE A 518 -11.58 30.47 18.29
N ALA A 519 -12.21 31.32 17.48
CA ALA A 519 -13.32 30.92 16.61
C ALA A 519 -12.93 29.79 15.64
N HIS A 520 -11.77 29.90 15.01
CA HIS A 520 -11.26 28.89 14.06
C HIS A 520 -10.86 27.58 14.75
N THR A 521 -10.41 27.63 16.01
CA THR A 521 -10.02 26.41 16.74
C THR A 521 -11.17 25.57 17.29
N ARG A 522 -12.42 26.07 17.27
CA ARG A 522 -13.59 25.36 17.84
C ARG A 522 -13.99 24.11 17.06
N CYS A 523 -13.74 24.08 15.76
CA CYS A 523 -14.10 22.95 14.91
C CYS A 523 -13.00 21.87 14.83
N ILE A 524 -11.80 22.13 15.36
CA ILE A 524 -10.68 21.20 15.27
C ILE A 524 -10.94 20.01 16.22
N GLN A 525 -10.99 18.81 15.65
CA GLN A 525 -11.11 17.55 16.39
C GLN A 525 -9.73 16.94 16.67
N SER A 526 -8.78 17.07 15.74
CA SER A 526 -7.40 16.71 16.00
C SER A 526 -6.43 17.64 15.29
N ASN A 527 -5.24 17.80 15.88
CA ASN A 527 -4.17 18.63 15.34
C ASN A 527 -2.83 17.89 15.37
N LEU A 528 -2.07 18.06 14.31
CA LEU A 528 -0.68 17.67 14.19
C LEU A 528 0.16 18.95 14.03
N ALA A 529 0.95 19.26 15.05
CA ALA A 529 1.87 20.39 15.07
C ALA A 529 3.28 19.90 14.73
N VAL A 530 3.91 20.49 13.73
CA VAL A 530 5.22 20.09 13.20
C VAL A 530 6.16 21.29 13.26
N PRO A 531 7.06 21.37 14.26
CA PRO A 531 8.11 22.37 14.29
C PRO A 531 9.13 22.06 13.18
N VAL A 532 9.33 23.01 12.26
CA VAL A 532 10.24 22.88 11.13
C VAL A 532 11.62 23.40 11.55
N LEU A 533 12.51 22.46 11.87
CA LEU A 533 13.84 22.73 12.41
C LEU A 533 14.90 22.85 11.31
N TYR A 534 15.75 23.88 11.39
CA TYR A 534 16.96 24.01 10.59
C TYR A 534 18.14 24.40 11.48
N GLN A 535 19.21 23.60 11.45
CA GLN A 535 20.45 23.83 12.22
C GLN A 535 20.22 24.20 13.72
N GLY A 536 19.27 23.51 14.37
CA GLY A 536 18.99 23.70 15.80
C GLY A 536 18.06 24.87 16.15
N SER A 537 17.50 25.57 15.15
CA SER A 537 16.49 26.62 15.35
C SER A 537 15.20 26.30 14.60
N VAL A 538 14.05 26.55 15.24
CA VAL A 538 12.73 26.36 14.62
C VAL A 538 12.45 27.55 13.71
N LEU A 539 12.45 27.31 12.40
CA LEU A 539 12.20 28.33 11.37
C LEU A 539 10.72 28.57 11.11
N ALA A 540 9.91 27.52 11.27
CA ALA A 540 8.48 27.58 11.00
C ALA A 540 7.72 26.58 11.86
N LEU A 541 6.42 26.80 11.99
CA LEU A 541 5.47 25.86 12.55
C LEU A 541 4.45 25.50 11.48
N LEU A 542 4.38 24.22 11.14
CA LEU A 542 3.35 23.66 10.29
C LEU A 542 2.28 23.00 11.19
N ASN A 543 1.08 23.57 11.21
CA ASN A 543 -0.07 23.01 11.90
C ASN A 543 -1.00 22.36 10.87
N LEU A 544 -1.39 21.13 11.10
CA LEU A 544 -2.35 20.38 10.28
C LEU A 544 -3.53 19.98 11.14
N ASP A 545 -4.72 20.14 10.60
CA ASP A 545 -5.97 20.02 11.33
C ASP A 545 -6.89 19.01 10.66
N ASN A 546 -7.68 18.34 11.49
CA ASN A 546 -8.84 17.57 11.08
C ASN A 546 -10.05 18.05 11.88
N PHE A 547 -11.16 18.32 11.20
CA PHE A 547 -12.37 18.89 11.79
C PHE A 547 -13.43 17.86 12.20
N HIS A 548 -13.18 16.58 11.94
CA HIS A 548 -14.22 15.56 12.02
C HIS A 548 -13.82 14.33 12.84
N ASP A 549 -12.56 13.90 12.77
CA ASP A 549 -12.07 12.70 13.43
C ASP A 549 -11.02 13.08 14.51
N PRO A 550 -11.35 12.90 15.80
CA PRO A 550 -10.44 13.22 16.90
C PRO A 550 -9.19 12.34 16.93
N TRP A 551 -9.17 11.27 16.13
CA TRP A 551 -8.06 10.32 16.04
C TRP A 551 -7.56 10.22 14.59
N ALA A 552 -7.74 11.29 13.80
CA ALA A 552 -7.35 11.31 12.39
C ALA A 552 -5.84 11.10 12.22
N PHE A 553 -5.03 11.65 13.13
CA PHE A 553 -3.58 11.56 13.10
C PHE A 553 -3.06 10.40 13.97
N GLY A 554 -2.12 9.63 13.43
CA GLY A 554 -1.50 8.48 14.10
C GLY A 554 0.01 8.44 13.94
N SER A 555 0.61 7.29 14.27
CA SER A 555 2.05 7.05 14.07
C SER A 555 2.48 7.18 12.61
N ASP A 556 1.60 6.81 11.68
CA ASP A 556 1.79 6.98 10.24
C ASP A 556 1.84 8.46 9.83
N SER A 557 0.96 9.29 10.38
CA SER A 557 0.98 10.73 10.17
C SER A 557 2.28 11.35 10.68
N LEU A 558 2.74 10.94 11.86
CA LEU A 558 4.00 11.42 12.46
C LEU A 558 5.22 11.06 11.61
N GLU A 559 5.29 9.84 11.09
CA GLU A 559 6.38 9.38 10.22
C GLU A 559 6.45 10.22 8.95
N VAL A 560 5.32 10.41 8.27
CA VAL A 560 5.24 11.19 7.03
C VAL A 560 5.55 12.66 7.29
N ALA A 561 5.05 13.23 8.39
CA ALA A 561 5.33 14.60 8.78
C ALA A 561 6.82 14.84 9.05
N ARG A 562 7.51 13.90 9.72
CA ARG A 562 8.97 13.98 9.92
C ARG A 562 9.71 13.96 8.59
N PHE A 563 9.37 13.01 7.72
CA PHE A 563 9.99 12.91 6.39
C PHE A 563 9.78 14.18 5.55
N PHE A 564 8.59 14.80 5.65
CA PHE A 564 8.26 16.01 4.92
C PHE A 564 8.90 17.28 5.51
N ALA A 565 9.02 17.37 6.85
CA ALA A 565 9.54 18.56 7.53
C ALA A 565 11.01 18.87 7.19
N THR A 566 11.86 17.84 7.09
CA THR A 566 13.31 18.01 6.84
C THR A 566 13.61 18.71 5.50
N PRO A 567 13.12 18.25 4.34
CA PRO A 567 13.36 18.95 3.07
C PRO A 567 12.69 20.32 3.05
N VAL A 568 11.50 20.46 3.63
CA VAL A 568 10.80 21.76 3.73
C VAL A 568 11.64 22.77 4.51
N ALA A 569 12.30 22.37 5.61
CA ALA A 569 13.16 23.26 6.38
C ALA A 569 14.26 23.90 5.51
N ALA A 570 14.88 23.12 4.63
CA ALA A 570 15.88 23.62 3.69
C ALA A 570 15.29 24.60 2.68
N LEU A 571 14.10 24.31 2.13
CA LEU A 571 13.40 25.19 1.19
C LEU A 571 13.01 26.53 1.83
N LEU A 572 12.44 26.50 3.03
CA LEU A 572 12.05 27.70 3.78
C LEU A 572 13.28 28.52 4.16
N HIS A 573 14.37 27.87 4.58
CA HIS A 573 15.64 28.55 4.86
C HIS A 573 16.19 29.24 3.60
N GLN A 574 16.22 28.55 2.46
CA GLN A 574 16.69 29.13 1.19
C GLN A 574 15.84 30.34 0.79
N ALA A 575 14.51 30.24 0.90
CA ALA A 575 13.61 31.34 0.60
C ALA A 575 13.84 32.53 1.53
N HIS A 576 14.01 32.28 2.83
CA HIS A 576 14.31 33.32 3.82
C HIS A 576 15.64 34.00 3.54
N THR A 577 16.72 33.23 3.35
CA THR A 577 18.05 33.75 3.04
C THR A 577 18.05 34.58 1.76
N ARG A 578 17.37 34.12 0.70
CA ARG A 578 17.22 34.88 -0.55
C ARG A 578 16.48 36.19 -0.31
N GLN A 579 15.41 36.17 0.49
CA GLN A 579 14.68 37.38 0.85
C GLN A 579 15.54 38.35 1.66
N SER A 580 16.26 37.87 2.68
CA SER A 580 17.17 38.70 3.48
C SER A 580 18.31 39.27 2.64
N LEU A 581 18.87 38.51 1.70
CA LEU A 581 19.86 39.01 0.73
C LEU A 581 19.26 40.08 -0.18
N ALA A 582 18.03 39.89 -0.65
CA ALA A 582 17.34 40.89 -1.46
C ALA A 582 17.08 42.17 -0.65
N GLU A 583 16.64 42.07 0.60
CA GLU A 583 16.42 43.20 1.51
C GLU A 583 17.72 43.92 1.88
N ALA A 584 18.79 43.18 2.21
CA ALA A 584 20.11 43.75 2.46
C ALA A 584 20.68 44.45 1.20
N ALA A 585 20.32 43.96 0.01
CA ALA A 585 20.68 44.61 -1.25
C ALA A 585 19.87 45.90 -1.54
N LEU A 586 18.93 46.29 -0.68
CA LEU A 586 18.10 47.50 -0.80
C LEU A 586 18.50 48.63 0.16
N SER A 587 19.45 48.41 1.08
CA SER A 587 20.00 49.45 1.96
C SER A 587 21.42 49.87 1.56
N ASP A 588 21.80 51.08 1.94
CA ASP A 588 23.17 51.59 1.85
C ASP A 588 23.92 51.23 3.14
N ALA A 589 25.00 50.46 3.02
CA ALA A 589 25.71 49.89 4.17
C ALA A 589 26.33 50.94 5.10
N LEU A 590 26.65 52.14 4.60
CA LEU A 590 27.25 53.20 5.40
C LEU A 590 26.18 54.00 6.17
N THR A 591 25.14 54.45 5.48
CA THR A 591 24.17 55.39 6.06
C THR A 591 22.93 54.73 6.65
N GLY A 592 22.66 53.46 6.32
CA GLY A 592 21.44 52.75 6.71
C GLY A 592 20.18 53.23 5.99
N LEU A 593 20.26 54.21 5.09
CA LEU A 593 19.15 54.60 4.21
C LEU A 593 18.91 53.53 3.14
N ALA A 594 17.75 53.61 2.48
CA ALA A 594 17.49 52.81 1.30
C ALA A 594 18.44 53.23 0.15
N ASN A 595 18.95 52.29 -0.63
CA ASN A 595 19.92 52.59 -1.69
C ASN A 595 19.22 52.91 -3.04
N ARG A 596 20.02 53.14 -4.08
CA ARG A 596 19.52 53.43 -5.43
C ARG A 596 18.56 52.37 -6.00
N ARG A 597 18.73 51.09 -5.68
CA ARG A 597 17.81 50.02 -6.13
C ARG A 597 16.44 50.17 -5.45
N ALA A 598 16.44 50.45 -4.15
CA ALA A 598 15.22 50.70 -3.40
C ALA A 598 14.50 51.97 -3.84
N PHE A 599 15.26 53.03 -4.16
CA PHE A 599 14.72 54.25 -4.76
C PHE A 599 13.93 53.94 -6.03
N ASN A 600 14.52 53.17 -6.95
CA ASN A 600 13.86 52.83 -8.21
C ASN A 600 12.54 52.09 -7.97
N LYS A 601 12.56 51.07 -7.10
CA LYS A 601 11.38 50.26 -6.76
C LYS A 601 10.28 51.12 -6.13
N PHE A 602 10.63 51.90 -5.10
CA PHE A 602 9.66 52.77 -4.40
C PHE A 602 9.06 53.81 -5.33
N PHE A 603 9.86 54.38 -6.24
CA PHE A 603 9.36 55.33 -7.23
C PHE A 603 8.29 54.69 -8.12
N ASP A 604 8.57 53.51 -8.67
CA ASP A 604 7.65 52.82 -9.58
C ASP A 604 6.33 52.46 -8.87
N GLU A 605 6.42 52.00 -7.62
CA GLU A 605 5.27 51.73 -6.76
C GLU A 605 4.46 53.00 -6.47
N GLU A 606 5.12 54.11 -6.10
CA GLU A 606 4.44 55.37 -5.81
C GLU A 606 3.78 55.96 -7.06
N LEU A 607 4.45 55.90 -8.21
CA LEU A 607 3.91 56.37 -9.49
C LEU A 607 2.64 55.60 -9.85
N ALA A 608 2.67 54.26 -9.74
CA ALA A 608 1.50 53.42 -9.97
C ALA A 608 0.36 53.73 -8.98
N ARG A 609 0.69 53.91 -7.69
CA ARG A 609 -0.27 54.25 -6.64
C ARG A 609 -0.93 55.61 -6.89
N SER A 610 -0.12 56.63 -7.16
CA SER A 610 -0.57 57.99 -7.44
C SER A 610 -1.40 58.09 -8.71
N ARG A 611 -1.07 57.29 -9.74
CA ARG A 611 -1.90 57.16 -10.94
C ARG A 611 -3.26 56.54 -10.64
N ARG A 612 -3.31 55.50 -9.80
CA ARG A 612 -4.55 54.80 -9.43
C ARG A 612 -5.47 55.66 -8.56
N TYR A 613 -4.92 56.33 -7.55
CA TYR A 613 -5.70 57.09 -6.57
C TYR A 613 -5.77 58.60 -6.86
N GLN A 614 -5.19 59.06 -7.98
CA GLN A 614 -5.10 60.47 -8.37
C GLN A 614 -4.52 61.37 -7.26
N GLN A 615 -3.44 60.90 -6.63
CA GLN A 615 -2.78 61.61 -5.53
C GLN A 615 -1.41 62.15 -5.98
N ALA A 616 -1.10 63.39 -5.59
CA ALA A 616 0.22 63.98 -5.86
C ALA A 616 1.31 63.37 -4.98
N PHE A 617 2.54 63.32 -5.48
CA PHE A 617 3.74 63.07 -4.67
C PHE A 617 4.87 63.96 -5.15
N ALA A 618 5.84 64.25 -4.27
CA ALA A 618 7.01 65.04 -4.62
C ALA A 618 8.28 64.19 -4.60
N LEU A 619 9.12 64.36 -5.61
CA LEU A 619 10.48 63.88 -5.67
C LEU A 619 11.44 65.02 -5.30
N LEU A 620 12.38 64.75 -4.40
CA LEU A 620 13.50 65.63 -4.08
C LEU A 620 14.80 64.90 -4.42
N VAL A 621 15.71 65.59 -5.11
CA VAL A 621 17.09 65.14 -5.37
C VAL A 621 18.03 66.12 -4.67
N LEU A 622 18.99 65.60 -3.92
CA LEU A 622 19.86 66.34 -3.01
C LEU A 622 21.34 66.06 -3.33
N ASP A 623 22.15 67.11 -3.43
CA ASP A 623 23.61 67.06 -3.62
C ASP A 623 24.29 67.86 -2.50
N LEU A 624 25.21 67.24 -1.75
CA LEU A 624 25.84 67.90 -0.61
C LEU A 624 26.92 68.90 -1.05
N GLN A 625 26.88 70.08 -0.46
CA GLN A 625 27.92 71.10 -0.64
C GLN A 625 28.98 71.00 0.47
N GLY A 626 30.25 71.15 0.10
CA GLY A 626 31.37 71.12 1.05
C GLY A 626 31.81 69.70 1.45
N PHE A 627 31.13 68.66 0.99
CA PHE A 627 31.49 67.27 1.27
C PHE A 627 32.89 66.90 0.77
N LYS A 628 33.22 67.30 -0.46
CA LYS A 628 34.57 67.11 -1.01
C LYS A 628 35.63 67.81 -0.16
N THR A 629 35.38 69.03 0.32
CA THR A 629 36.30 69.76 1.20
C THR A 629 36.55 69.01 2.51
N ILE A 630 35.52 68.38 3.09
CA ILE A 630 35.67 67.54 4.29
C ILE A 630 36.56 66.34 3.99
N ASN A 631 36.33 65.62 2.90
CA ASN A 631 37.18 64.50 2.50
C ASN A 631 38.63 64.92 2.25
N ASP A 632 38.84 66.03 1.54
CA ASP A 632 40.16 66.50 1.15
C ASP A 632 40.97 67.03 2.35
N GLN A 633 40.31 67.63 3.36
CA GLN A 633 40.98 68.24 4.52
C GLN A 633 41.06 67.34 5.76
N LEU A 634 40.04 66.51 5.99
CA LEU A 634 39.88 65.70 7.21
C LEU A 634 39.95 64.19 6.94
N GLY A 635 40.01 63.78 5.68
CA GLY A 635 40.07 62.39 5.25
C GLY A 635 38.71 61.71 5.15
N HIS A 636 38.71 60.55 4.49
CA HIS A 636 37.49 59.80 4.17
C HIS A 636 36.68 59.35 5.39
N ALA A 637 37.33 59.06 6.52
CA ALA A 637 36.61 58.67 7.74
C ALA A 637 35.67 59.78 8.26
N SER A 638 36.11 61.05 8.17
CA SER A 638 35.26 62.20 8.50
C SER A 638 34.19 62.47 7.45
N GLY A 639 34.45 62.15 6.18
CA GLY A 639 33.42 62.13 5.14
C GLY A 639 32.33 61.08 5.43
N ASP A 640 32.72 59.87 5.80
CA ASP A 640 31.79 58.81 6.16
C ASP A 640 30.92 59.21 7.35
N GLU A 641 31.52 59.82 8.38
CA GLU A 641 30.79 60.40 9.51
C GLU A 641 29.78 61.47 9.05
N ALA A 642 30.19 62.35 8.12
CA ALA A 642 29.32 63.39 7.58
C ALA A 642 28.07 62.80 6.91
N LEU A 643 28.24 61.75 6.11
CA LEU A 643 27.14 61.07 5.42
C LEU A 643 26.18 60.39 6.41
N VAL A 644 26.70 59.77 7.46
CA VAL A 644 25.90 59.19 8.55
C VAL A 644 25.09 60.26 9.26
N GLN A 645 25.69 61.41 9.60
CA GLN A 645 24.98 62.50 10.26
C GLN A 645 23.89 63.11 9.36
N VAL A 646 24.15 63.24 8.05
CA VAL A 646 23.14 63.68 7.07
C VAL A 646 21.96 62.73 7.05
N ALA A 647 22.21 61.43 6.95
CA ALA A 647 21.15 60.42 6.94
C ALA A 647 20.28 60.48 8.21
N GLN A 648 20.91 60.59 9.38
CA GLN A 648 20.20 60.76 10.65
C GLN A 648 19.38 62.05 10.71
N ALA A 649 19.91 63.16 10.19
CA ALA A 649 19.20 64.43 10.12
C ALA A 649 17.96 64.36 9.21
N LEU A 650 18.07 63.70 8.06
CA LEU A 650 16.96 63.45 7.15
C LEU A 650 15.89 62.56 7.82
N GLN A 651 16.29 61.45 8.44
CA GLN A 651 15.36 60.55 9.14
C GLN A 651 14.59 61.26 10.27
N LYS A 652 15.29 62.03 11.12
CA LYS A 652 14.68 62.77 12.25
C LYS A 652 13.67 63.82 11.79
N THR A 653 13.81 64.33 10.58
CA THR A 653 12.96 65.40 10.03
C THR A 653 11.95 64.90 9.00
N SER A 654 11.82 63.58 8.82
CA SER A 654 10.89 62.95 7.86
C SER A 654 9.73 62.25 8.55
N ARG A 655 8.63 62.05 7.81
CA ARG A 655 7.51 61.24 8.28
C ARG A 655 7.78 59.77 7.98
N LYS A 656 7.12 58.86 8.68
CA LYS A 656 7.17 57.41 8.40
C LYS A 656 6.78 57.04 6.96
N SER A 657 5.96 57.86 6.31
CA SER A 657 5.53 57.64 4.91
C SER A 657 6.54 58.10 3.87
N ASP A 658 7.54 58.88 4.25
CA ASP A 658 8.49 59.48 3.32
C ASP A 658 9.59 58.46 3.01
N GLY A 659 9.87 58.23 1.72
CA GLY A 659 10.98 57.38 1.30
C GLY A 659 12.27 58.19 1.26
N LEU A 660 13.31 57.79 1.99
CA LEU A 660 14.63 58.43 2.00
C LEU A 660 15.68 57.49 1.43
N PHE A 661 16.49 58.00 0.52
CA PHE A 661 17.43 57.19 -0.24
C PHE A 661 18.81 57.85 -0.34
N ARG A 662 19.86 57.03 -0.37
CA ARG A 662 21.19 57.44 -0.85
C ARG A 662 21.42 56.85 -2.24
N LEU A 663 21.68 57.72 -3.22
CA LEU A 663 21.84 57.31 -4.62
C LEU A 663 23.28 56.89 -4.94
N GLY A 664 24.25 57.48 -4.24
CA GLY A 664 25.68 57.19 -4.34
C GLY A 664 26.51 58.42 -3.96
N GLY A 665 27.79 58.25 -3.58
CA GLY A 665 28.65 59.39 -3.20
C GLY A 665 28.02 60.26 -2.11
N ASP A 666 27.77 61.52 -2.44
CA ASP A 666 27.09 62.56 -1.67
C ASP A 666 25.67 62.89 -2.14
N GLU A 667 25.09 62.06 -3.01
CA GLU A 667 23.73 62.25 -3.54
C GLU A 667 22.68 61.51 -2.70
N PHE A 668 21.61 62.22 -2.35
CA PHE A 668 20.45 61.69 -1.64
C PHE A 668 19.17 61.99 -2.42
N ALA A 669 18.12 61.21 -2.17
CA ALA A 669 16.80 61.47 -2.71
C ALA A 669 15.72 61.26 -1.65
N ALA A 670 14.60 61.94 -1.83
CA ALA A 670 13.39 61.70 -1.05
C ALA A 670 12.16 61.63 -1.95
N ILE A 671 11.26 60.69 -1.67
CA ILE A 671 9.94 60.62 -2.28
C ILE A 671 8.92 60.86 -1.17
N LEU A 672 8.09 61.88 -1.37
CA LEU A 672 7.13 62.38 -0.38
C LEU A 672 5.71 62.12 -0.89
N PRO A 673 5.07 61.01 -0.49
CA PRO A 673 3.69 60.74 -0.86
C PRO A 673 2.72 61.84 -0.43
N ARG A 674 1.66 62.04 -1.21
CA ARG A 674 0.55 62.97 -0.89
C ARG A 674 1.04 64.38 -0.56
N THR A 675 2.05 64.83 -1.29
CA THR A 675 2.74 66.10 -1.04
C THR A 675 2.66 66.99 -2.26
N THR A 676 2.10 68.19 -2.08
CA THR A 676 2.02 69.25 -3.10
C THR A 676 3.31 70.05 -3.15
N THR A 677 3.49 70.85 -4.21
CA THR A 677 4.68 71.69 -4.44
C THR A 677 5.05 72.57 -3.26
N ASP A 678 4.11 73.30 -2.67
CA ASP A 678 4.41 74.20 -1.54
C ASP A 678 4.88 73.42 -0.31
N ARG A 679 4.24 72.27 -0.03
CA ARG A 679 4.65 71.38 1.07
C ARG A 679 6.02 70.75 0.81
N ALA A 680 6.30 70.37 -0.44
CA ALA A 680 7.59 69.84 -0.85
C ALA A 680 8.71 70.87 -0.64
N ILE A 681 8.48 72.14 -0.99
CA ILE A 681 9.41 73.25 -0.73
C ILE A 681 9.66 73.42 0.76
N HIS A 682 8.61 73.36 1.60
CA HIS A 682 8.77 73.42 3.05
C HIS A 682 9.61 72.25 3.59
N VAL A 683 9.41 71.03 3.09
CA VAL A 683 10.22 69.86 3.48
C VAL A 683 11.67 70.02 3.01
N ALA A 684 11.89 70.44 1.76
CA ALA A 684 13.22 70.71 1.21
C ALA A 684 13.97 71.75 2.05
N ARG A 685 13.34 72.87 2.40
CA ARG A 685 13.94 73.90 3.27
C ARG A 685 14.26 73.36 4.66
N ARG A 686 13.41 72.48 5.20
CA ARG A 686 13.66 71.82 6.49
C ARG A 686 14.86 70.89 6.43
N TYR A 687 14.98 70.06 5.38
CA TYR A 687 16.15 69.21 5.15
C TYR A 687 17.41 70.05 4.98
N ALA A 688 17.36 71.11 4.17
CA ALA A 688 18.48 72.01 3.99
C ALA A 688 18.96 72.63 5.30
N LYS A 689 18.03 73.13 6.14
CA LYS A 689 18.37 73.67 7.45
C LYS A 689 18.97 72.63 8.40
N ALA A 690 18.44 71.40 8.39
CA ALA A 690 18.94 70.32 9.22
C ALA A 690 20.37 69.90 8.81
N ILE A 691 20.64 69.83 7.50
CA ILE A 691 21.98 69.51 6.97
C ILE A 691 22.95 70.66 7.24
N GLN A 692 22.51 71.91 7.08
CA GLN A 692 23.33 73.10 7.36
C GLN A 692 23.73 73.27 8.82
N ALA A 693 23.06 72.61 9.76
CA ALA A 693 23.45 72.59 11.17
C ALA A 693 24.60 71.61 11.45
N ILE A 694 24.91 70.70 10.52
CA ILE A 694 25.98 69.72 10.69
C ILE A 694 27.34 70.39 10.51
N ARG A 695 28.27 70.10 11.42
CA ARG A 695 29.66 70.58 11.42
C ARG A 695 30.59 69.39 11.67
N ILE A 696 31.49 69.12 10.73
CA ILE A 696 32.50 68.06 10.86
C ILE A 696 33.86 68.74 10.91
N GLY A 697 34.60 68.58 12.02
CA GLY A 697 35.88 69.27 12.22
C GLY A 697 35.78 70.81 12.12
N GLY A 698 34.62 71.39 12.43
CA GLY A 698 34.35 72.83 12.29
C GLY A 698 33.88 73.28 10.90
N ILE A 699 33.91 72.40 9.88
CA ILE A 699 33.50 72.71 8.51
C ILE A 699 31.98 72.57 8.36
N PRO A 700 31.26 73.60 7.87
CA PRO A 700 29.84 73.52 7.58
C PRO A 700 29.51 72.65 6.37
N LEU A 701 28.50 71.79 6.49
CA LEU A 701 27.88 71.13 5.35
C LEU A 701 26.76 71.99 4.77
N GLY A 702 26.60 71.96 3.45
CA GLY A 702 25.46 72.53 2.76
C GLY A 702 24.77 71.48 1.89
N VAL A 703 23.69 71.87 1.22
CA VAL A 703 22.99 70.99 0.27
C VAL A 703 22.27 71.83 -0.77
N ASN A 704 22.24 71.35 -2.00
CA ASN A 704 21.33 71.80 -3.04
C ASN A 704 20.23 70.77 -3.22
N ILE A 705 18.97 71.22 -3.29
CA ILE A 705 17.81 70.35 -3.42
C ILE A 705 16.99 70.81 -4.60
N GLY A 706 16.84 69.92 -5.57
CA GLY A 706 15.90 70.06 -6.67
C GLY A 706 14.64 69.24 -6.39
N LEU A 707 13.49 69.72 -6.85
CA LEU A 707 12.22 69.05 -6.59
C LEU A 707 11.35 68.98 -7.84
N ALA A 708 10.57 67.92 -7.99
CA ALA A 708 9.55 67.74 -9.01
C ALA A 708 8.30 67.09 -8.41
N VAL A 709 7.11 67.49 -8.84
CA VAL A 709 5.83 67.03 -8.27
C VAL A 709 4.97 66.36 -9.33
N TYR A 710 4.61 65.11 -9.10
CA TYR A 710 3.61 64.42 -9.92
C TYR A 710 2.19 64.90 -9.56
N PRO A 711 1.29 65.11 -10.54
CA PRO A 711 1.51 65.06 -11.99
C PRO A 711 1.93 66.41 -12.60
N GLN A 712 2.03 67.48 -11.80
CA GLN A 712 2.24 68.86 -12.27
C GLN A 712 3.50 69.05 -13.13
N ASP A 713 4.58 68.39 -12.74
CA ASP A 713 5.91 68.52 -13.34
C ASP A 713 6.26 67.37 -14.31
N GLY A 714 5.31 66.45 -14.54
CA GLY A 714 5.50 65.28 -15.38
C GLY A 714 4.74 64.05 -14.89
N THR A 715 4.50 63.12 -15.80
CA THR A 715 3.77 61.87 -15.54
C THR A 715 4.62 60.60 -15.68
N SER A 716 5.87 60.73 -16.11
CA SER A 716 6.86 59.65 -16.18
C SER A 716 7.97 59.85 -15.15
N LYS A 717 8.62 58.75 -14.77
CA LYS A 717 9.76 58.75 -13.84
C LYS A 717 10.93 59.54 -14.40
N GLU A 718 11.22 59.38 -15.67
CA GLU A 718 12.30 60.04 -16.38
C GLU A 718 12.13 61.57 -16.36
N ASN A 719 10.92 62.07 -16.63
CA ASN A 719 10.65 63.52 -16.64
C ASN A 719 10.80 64.13 -15.25
N LEU A 720 10.25 63.47 -14.23
CA LEU A 720 10.31 63.95 -12.85
C LEU A 720 11.76 63.97 -12.32
N LEU A 721 12.53 62.91 -12.58
CA LEU A 721 13.96 62.85 -12.25
C LEU A 721 14.73 63.95 -12.95
N HIS A 722 14.57 64.07 -14.26
CA HIS A 722 15.28 65.06 -15.06
C HIS A 722 15.01 66.48 -14.58
N LEU A 723 13.75 66.81 -14.30
CA LEU A 723 13.37 68.15 -13.84
C LEU A 723 13.87 68.43 -12.42
N ALA A 724 13.80 67.45 -11.51
CA ALA A 724 14.36 67.60 -10.18
C ALA A 724 15.88 67.86 -10.26
N ASP A 725 16.61 67.13 -11.10
CA ASP A 725 18.05 67.30 -11.29
C ASP A 725 18.39 68.69 -11.87
N GLN A 726 17.67 69.14 -12.90
CA GLN A 726 17.85 70.48 -13.46
C GLN A 726 17.63 71.58 -12.42
N ARG A 727 16.59 71.45 -11.59
CA ARG A 727 16.28 72.42 -10.52
C ARG A 727 17.34 72.40 -9.41
N MET A 728 17.91 71.24 -9.12
CA MET A 728 19.04 71.11 -8.19
C MET A 728 20.28 71.83 -8.72
N TYR A 729 20.63 71.59 -9.99
CA TYR A 729 21.75 72.26 -10.66
C TYR A 729 21.54 73.77 -10.74
N ALA A 730 20.33 74.24 -11.03
CA ALA A 730 20.00 75.67 -11.03
C ALA A 730 20.11 76.29 -9.63
N ALA A 731 19.68 75.59 -8.57
CA ALA A 731 19.88 76.03 -7.19
C ALA A 731 21.37 76.17 -6.87
N LYS A 732 22.19 75.18 -7.28
CA LYS A 732 23.64 75.18 -7.14
C LYS A 732 24.30 76.37 -7.84
N ALA A 733 23.89 76.66 -9.08
CA ALA A 733 24.39 77.81 -9.85
C ALA A 733 24.02 79.16 -9.22
N GLN A 734 22.87 79.26 -8.57
CA GLN A 734 22.41 80.48 -7.88
C GLN A 734 22.94 80.61 -6.45
N GLY A 735 23.69 79.62 -5.94
CA GLY A 735 24.20 79.63 -4.57
C GLY A 735 23.11 79.50 -3.49
N VAL A 736 21.94 78.98 -3.84
CA VAL A 736 20.82 78.76 -2.92
C VAL A 736 20.59 77.27 -2.68
N SER A 737 20.09 76.90 -1.48
CA SER A 737 19.82 75.49 -1.19
C SER A 737 18.57 74.95 -1.87
N VAL A 738 17.54 75.79 -2.08
CA VAL A 738 16.28 75.43 -2.73
C VAL A 738 15.78 76.63 -3.53
N LEU A 739 15.38 76.44 -4.78
CA LEU A 739 14.74 77.51 -5.57
C LEU A 739 13.40 77.91 -4.94
N SER A 740 13.14 79.21 -4.76
CA SER A 740 11.85 79.72 -4.29
C SER A 740 10.90 80.01 -5.45
N GLN A 741 9.59 79.96 -5.20
CA GLN A 741 8.56 80.43 -6.14
C GLN A 741 8.55 81.97 -6.30
N ASP A 742 9.21 82.71 -5.41
CA ASP A 742 9.17 84.18 -5.36
C ASP A 742 9.96 84.86 -6.51
N ASN A 743 10.64 84.08 -7.35
CA ASN A 743 11.23 84.54 -8.61
C ASN A 743 10.64 83.75 -9.81
N PRO A 744 9.45 84.12 -10.30
CA PRO A 744 8.68 83.32 -11.27
C PRO A 744 9.38 83.12 -12.61
N ALA A 745 10.34 83.98 -12.99
CA ALA A 745 11.11 83.85 -14.22
C ALA A 745 12.12 82.67 -14.20
N SER A 746 12.52 82.19 -13.02
CA SER A 746 13.48 81.07 -12.89
C SER A 746 12.76 79.73 -12.72
N TYR A 747 11.66 79.71 -11.95
CA TYR A 747 10.95 78.48 -11.59
C TYR A 747 10.00 77.99 -12.71
N LYS A 748 9.29 78.88 -13.42
CA LYS A 748 8.39 78.51 -14.53
C LYS A 748 9.11 78.22 -15.84
N THR A 749 10.22 78.89 -16.13
CA THR A 749 10.98 78.70 -17.39
C THR A 749 11.54 77.28 -17.52
N LEU A 750 11.96 76.68 -16.39
CA LEU A 750 12.39 75.27 -16.34
C LEU A 750 11.20 74.29 -16.37
N SER A 751 10.01 74.69 -15.91
CA SER A 751 8.80 73.86 -15.90
C SER A 751 8.09 73.78 -17.25
N LEU A 752 8.33 74.73 -18.17
CA LEU A 752 7.69 74.86 -19.48
C LEU A 752 8.55 74.33 -20.64
N ALA A 753 9.77 73.83 -20.37
CA ALA A 753 10.74 73.39 -21.37
C ALA A 753 10.66 71.87 -21.68
N ILE A 754 9.55 71.21 -21.38
CA ILE A 754 9.30 69.80 -21.70
C ILE A 754 8.14 69.74 -22.71
N PRO A 755 8.29 69.12 -23.90
CA PRO A 755 7.20 68.95 -24.85
C PRO A 755 6.09 68.01 -24.35
#